data_AF-A0AA38PUM0-F1
#
_entry.id   AF-A0AA38PUM0-F1
#
_cell.length_a   1.000
_cell.length_b   1.000
_cell.length_c   1.000
_cell.angle_alpha   90.00
_cell.angle_beta   90.00
_cell.angle_gamma   90.00
#
_symmetry.space_group_name_H-M   'P 1'
#
loop_
_entity.id
_entity.type
_entity.pdbx_description
1 polymer ?
#
loop_
_entity_poly.entity_id
_entity_poly.type
_entity_poly.pdbx_seq_one_letter_code
_entity_poly.pdbx_strand_id
1 'polypeptide(L)'
;MSKGHEKCIHLTQVASLQPPKLSQSVHREECTQCFDDQDTAHGISVCLTCFNGGCLNSERHHAQIHWKKTGHLFSVDVKRVQKEMNEKSSGQRAEGSEPPLKMTKLAILEEHDEDKYDYLTSVRCWACDVLIGASDSSKIPSLISSVLTSPSSARQSEVKAWEEEILSCEHTLTLYQLPLSAQPIAEAGAATCSSCDLKSNLWLCLTCGSLGCGRAQFGVTNGGNGHGLAHYHASGHSVAVKLGTITPEGNADIYCYSCDDSKLDPSLSTHLSTFGINLSAQTKTELSITEMQIEHNLKYDFSLTNEDGKALEPIHGKGLTGLRNLGNSCYMASVLQAIFALPEFRERYYALASAQEQIHAETCPEPLPADCVECQMRKIADGLLSGRYAVPSPSHTTASSGNEATNPTTATFQQGLKPSTFKSLIGKGHPEFSTMKQQDSEEFLGYLVTVLRRDWKKRGGDDPTRVFLYTTSQRLQCTNCRKVRYRTDESDVLSVAVPAIEKERDSQTNKTLYQDVLLTQCIDSLLSPELLEDYHCPSCKMPVGAVKQTLVSSFPSVLVIHAKKFQLVNWVPAKLDIPVILPDGDILEFSERHFGKGLQPGEEELPEDKPEASLPQFNEIALAQLQAMGFPLIRCQKALLAIGNTDNADAAMEWLFGHMDDPDIDDPIQLTTNSAPSAPGPSAEQISMLSDMGFTSAQAKKALRETGNDIERAVEWLFSHPDDTGDNDSGPISTTQQTQPKTLPGSTVVPARYRLKAFISHKGPSVHSGHYVAHIRMPVPASSEDVKVDVSMAVDSKDDEWILFNDEKVVKADEESVNELKKLAYLYIFELV
;
A
#
# COMPACT_ATOMS: atom_id res chain seq x y z
N MET A 1 22.50 -47.80 -0.31
CA MET A 1 21.64 -49.00 -0.25
C MET A 1 20.38 -48.71 -1.07
N SER A 2 20.25 -49.37 -2.22
CA SER A 2 19.14 -49.20 -3.17
C SER A 2 17.85 -49.80 -2.60
N LYS A 3 16.92 -48.95 -2.13
CA LYS A 3 15.53 -49.38 -1.90
C LYS A 3 14.91 -49.70 -3.27
N GLY A 4 14.36 -50.90 -3.40
CA GLY A 4 13.71 -51.36 -4.64
C GLY A 4 12.58 -50.41 -5.05
N HIS A 5 12.28 -50.39 -6.35
CA HIS A 5 11.12 -49.69 -6.91
C HIS A 5 9.81 -50.28 -6.36
N GLU A 6 9.40 -49.88 -5.16
CA GLU A 6 8.06 -50.13 -4.66
C GLU A 6 7.08 -49.29 -5.47
N LYS A 7 6.22 -49.96 -6.24
CA LYS A 7 5.16 -49.28 -7.01
C LYS A 7 4.16 -48.65 -6.05
N CYS A 8 3.82 -47.39 -6.29
CA CYS A 8 2.84 -46.66 -5.48
C CYS A 8 1.46 -47.33 -5.54
N ILE A 9 0.93 -47.75 -4.38
CA ILE A 9 -0.42 -48.36 -4.27
C ILE A 9 -1.54 -47.34 -4.48
N HIS A 10 -1.26 -46.04 -4.34
CA HIS A 10 -2.24 -44.96 -4.48
C HIS A 10 -2.39 -44.49 -5.93
N LEU A 11 -1.66 -45.07 -6.89
CA LEU A 11 -1.62 -44.61 -8.28
C LEU A 11 -3.01 -44.51 -8.94
N THR A 12 -3.96 -45.37 -8.53
CA THR A 12 -5.36 -45.34 -9.00
C THR A 12 -6.07 -44.01 -8.66
N GLN A 13 -5.68 -43.34 -7.58
CA GLN A 13 -6.23 -42.04 -7.17
C GLN A 13 -5.72 -40.87 -8.02
N VAL A 14 -4.66 -41.05 -8.82
CA VAL A 14 -4.23 -40.04 -9.79
C VAL A 14 -5.34 -39.79 -10.82
N ALA A 15 -6.17 -40.81 -11.12
CA ALA A 15 -7.28 -40.68 -12.06
C ALA A 15 -8.36 -39.68 -11.61
N SER A 16 -8.52 -39.43 -10.31
CA SER A 16 -9.52 -38.48 -9.78
C SER A 16 -9.04 -37.02 -9.75
N LEU A 17 -7.74 -36.76 -9.87
CA LEU A 17 -7.18 -35.40 -9.87
C LEU A 17 -7.67 -34.59 -11.07
N GLN A 18 -7.93 -33.31 -10.89
CA GLN A 18 -8.39 -32.41 -11.95
C GLN A 18 -7.32 -31.39 -12.29
N PRO A 19 -7.22 -30.92 -13.55
CA PRO A 19 -6.34 -29.81 -13.87
C PRO A 19 -6.80 -28.51 -13.19
N PRO A 20 -5.90 -27.51 -13.04
CA PRO A 20 -6.26 -26.21 -12.49
C PRO A 20 -7.38 -25.55 -13.28
N LYS A 21 -8.32 -24.92 -12.59
CA LYS A 21 -9.31 -24.04 -13.22
C LYS A 21 -8.70 -22.67 -13.50
N LEU A 22 -9.22 -21.94 -14.49
CA LEU A 22 -8.77 -20.57 -14.81
C LEU A 22 -8.87 -19.62 -13.60
N SER A 23 -9.85 -19.83 -12.71
CA SER A 23 -10.04 -19.03 -11.50
C SER A 23 -9.19 -19.45 -10.30
N GLN A 24 -8.43 -20.56 -10.40
CA GLN A 24 -7.59 -21.05 -9.31
C GLN A 24 -6.16 -20.56 -9.49
N SER A 25 -5.59 -20.01 -8.42
CA SER A 25 -4.20 -19.60 -8.40
C SER A 25 -3.27 -20.80 -8.23
N VAL A 26 -2.24 -20.87 -9.08
CA VAL A 26 -1.23 -21.94 -9.05
C VAL A 26 0.08 -21.38 -8.50
N HIS A 27 0.50 -21.88 -7.34
CA HIS A 27 1.71 -21.44 -6.64
C HIS A 27 2.89 -22.35 -6.99
N ARG A 28 3.42 -22.21 -8.21
CA ARG A 28 4.52 -23.05 -8.72
C ARG A 28 5.91 -22.43 -8.71
N GLU A 29 5.98 -21.13 -8.44
CA GLU A 29 7.25 -20.38 -8.52
C GLU A 29 7.93 -20.34 -7.15
N GLU A 30 7.16 -20.13 -6.09
CA GLU A 30 7.67 -19.88 -4.74
C GLU A 30 6.74 -20.48 -3.68
N CYS A 31 7.32 -20.93 -2.57
CA CYS A 31 6.57 -21.49 -1.46
C CYS A 31 5.61 -20.44 -0.87
N THR A 32 4.41 -20.85 -0.46
CA THR A 32 3.44 -19.92 0.14
C THR A 32 3.80 -19.52 1.58
N GLN A 33 4.82 -20.15 2.18
CA GLN A 33 5.19 -19.96 3.59
C GLN A 33 6.68 -19.62 3.83
N CYS A 34 7.54 -19.74 2.82
CA CYS A 34 8.91 -19.19 2.82
C CYS A 34 9.27 -18.71 1.40
N PHE A 35 10.45 -18.14 1.21
CA PHE A 35 10.93 -17.69 -0.11
C PHE A 35 11.75 -18.75 -0.85
N ASP A 36 11.64 -20.04 -0.49
CA ASP A 36 12.23 -21.10 -1.29
C ASP A 36 11.43 -21.21 -2.60
N ASP A 37 12.14 -21.10 -3.71
CA ASP A 37 11.58 -21.04 -5.06
C ASP A 37 12.01 -22.23 -5.93
N GLN A 38 11.50 -22.26 -7.16
CA GLN A 38 11.83 -23.27 -8.17
C GLN A 38 13.29 -23.21 -8.68
N ASP A 39 14.02 -22.13 -8.41
CA ASP A 39 15.43 -21.96 -8.80
C ASP A 39 16.38 -22.49 -7.72
N THR A 40 15.91 -22.64 -6.48
CA THR A 40 16.68 -23.27 -5.40
C THR A 40 17.08 -24.72 -5.71
N ALA A 41 18.10 -25.21 -5.01
CA ALA A 41 18.64 -26.55 -5.22
C ALA A 41 17.58 -27.67 -5.09
N HIS A 42 16.60 -27.50 -4.21
CA HIS A 42 15.53 -28.46 -3.97
C HIS A 42 14.31 -28.27 -4.87
N GLY A 43 14.13 -27.10 -5.48
CA GLY A 43 12.90 -26.72 -6.17
C GLY A 43 11.71 -26.63 -5.22
N ILE A 44 10.51 -26.65 -5.80
CA ILE A 44 9.25 -26.49 -5.07
C ILE A 44 8.27 -27.61 -5.37
N SER A 45 7.44 -27.98 -4.39
CA SER A 45 6.41 -28.99 -4.55
C SER A 45 5.03 -28.36 -4.65
N VAL A 46 4.33 -28.57 -5.77
CA VAL A 46 2.99 -28.02 -6.04
C VAL A 46 1.95 -29.12 -5.83
N CYS A 47 1.02 -28.91 -4.91
CA CYS A 47 -0.06 -29.85 -4.64
C CYS A 47 -0.97 -30.01 -5.87
N LEU A 48 -1.25 -31.25 -6.31
CA LEU A 48 -2.10 -31.50 -7.47
C LEU A 48 -3.62 -31.42 -7.17
N THR A 49 -4.00 -31.12 -5.93
CA THR A 49 -5.41 -30.99 -5.51
C THR A 49 -5.80 -29.53 -5.29
N CYS A 50 -4.95 -28.75 -4.62
CA CYS A 50 -5.24 -27.35 -4.29
C CYS A 50 -4.22 -26.34 -4.85
N PHE A 51 -3.20 -26.82 -5.59
CA PHE A 51 -2.19 -25.99 -6.24
C PHE A 51 -1.38 -25.07 -5.31
N ASN A 52 -1.33 -25.41 -4.02
CA ASN A 52 -0.45 -24.80 -3.03
C ASN A 52 1.01 -25.22 -3.28
N GLY A 53 1.93 -24.27 -3.16
CA GLY A 53 3.38 -24.46 -3.29
C GLY A 53 4.05 -24.60 -1.94
N GLY A 54 4.73 -25.72 -1.70
CA GLY A 54 5.47 -26.02 -0.48
C GLY A 54 6.95 -26.26 -0.75
N CYS A 55 7.83 -25.77 0.13
CA CYS A 55 9.26 -26.05 0.03
C CYS A 55 9.56 -27.52 0.37
N LEU A 56 10.59 -28.05 -0.30
CA LEU A 56 11.11 -29.41 -0.10
C LEU A 56 12.30 -29.45 0.86
N ASN A 57 12.62 -28.32 1.50
CA ASN A 57 13.73 -28.18 2.42
C ASN A 57 13.49 -29.02 3.71
N SER A 58 14.54 -29.70 4.16
CA SER A 58 14.57 -30.55 5.35
C SER A 58 14.55 -29.80 6.69
N GLU A 59 14.52 -28.46 6.72
CA GLU A 59 14.37 -27.70 7.95
C GLU A 59 12.91 -27.30 8.20
N ARG A 60 12.25 -26.72 7.18
CA ARG A 60 10.90 -26.14 7.30
C ARG A 60 9.76 -27.08 6.91
N HIS A 61 10.01 -28.05 6.03
CA HIS A 61 9.06 -29.11 5.68
C HIS A 61 7.66 -28.65 5.20
N HIS A 62 7.51 -27.47 4.59
CA HIS A 62 6.17 -26.93 4.26
C HIS A 62 5.33 -27.83 3.36
N ALA A 63 5.95 -28.51 2.37
CA ALA A 63 5.22 -29.46 1.53
C ALA A 63 4.72 -30.69 2.32
N GLN A 64 5.52 -31.18 3.27
CA GLN A 64 5.14 -32.30 4.13
C GLN A 64 4.07 -31.90 5.17
N ILE A 65 4.19 -30.71 5.75
CA ILE A 65 3.19 -30.15 6.67
C ILE A 65 1.85 -30.00 5.95
N HIS A 66 1.86 -29.48 4.73
CA HIS A 66 0.67 -29.36 3.89
C HIS A 66 -0.01 -30.72 3.67
N TRP A 67 0.75 -31.76 3.35
CA TRP A 67 0.21 -33.12 3.23
C TRP A 67 -0.39 -33.62 4.56
N LYS A 68 0.32 -33.48 5.69
CA LYS A 68 -0.18 -33.91 7.00
C LYS A 68 -1.48 -33.21 7.39
N LYS A 69 -1.60 -31.91 7.06
CA LYS A 69 -2.77 -31.08 7.38
C LYS A 69 -3.97 -31.39 6.49
N THR A 70 -3.76 -31.52 5.18
CA THR A 70 -4.85 -31.62 4.19
C THR A 70 -5.18 -33.05 3.77
N GLY A 71 -4.25 -33.99 3.95
CA GLY A 71 -4.33 -35.33 3.40
C GLY A 71 -4.12 -35.40 1.88
N HIS A 72 -3.74 -34.30 1.22
CA HIS A 72 -3.51 -34.29 -0.23
C HIS A 72 -2.29 -35.14 -0.60
N LEU A 73 -2.52 -36.29 -1.23
CA LEU A 73 -1.50 -37.33 -1.41
C LEU A 73 -0.45 -37.03 -2.48
N PHE A 74 -0.79 -36.24 -3.50
CA PHE A 74 0.05 -36.03 -4.67
C PHE A 74 0.46 -34.57 -4.86
N SER A 75 1.74 -34.39 -5.18
CA SER A 75 2.30 -33.12 -5.63
C SER A 75 3.23 -33.32 -6.82
N VAL A 76 3.50 -32.25 -7.56
CA VAL A 76 4.54 -32.19 -8.58
C VAL A 76 5.69 -31.34 -8.05
N ASP A 77 6.86 -31.95 -7.95
CA ASP A 77 8.10 -31.26 -7.65
C ASP A 77 8.57 -30.59 -8.95
N VAL A 78 8.74 -29.26 -8.93
CA VAL A 78 9.12 -28.40 -10.05
C VAL A 78 10.46 -27.74 -9.72
N LYS A 79 11.43 -27.92 -10.62
CA LYS A 79 12.73 -27.25 -10.54
C LYS A 79 13.10 -26.64 -11.89
N ARG A 80 13.40 -25.35 -11.90
CA ARG A 80 13.81 -24.61 -13.09
C ARG A 80 15.33 -24.61 -13.20
N VAL A 81 15.84 -24.86 -14.41
CA VAL A 81 17.28 -24.94 -14.69
C VAL A 81 17.57 -24.15 -15.95
N GLN A 82 18.63 -23.36 -15.97
CA GLN A 82 19.00 -22.58 -17.15
C GLN A 82 19.50 -23.49 -18.27
N LYS A 83 19.04 -23.25 -19.50
CA LYS A 83 19.51 -23.97 -20.68
C LYS A 83 20.98 -23.62 -20.96
N GLU A 84 21.81 -24.61 -21.26
CA GLU A 84 23.15 -24.36 -21.77
C GLU A 84 23.04 -23.72 -23.18
N MET A 85 23.43 -22.45 -23.31
CA MET A 85 23.56 -21.82 -24.62
C MET A 85 24.71 -22.50 -25.39
N ASN A 86 24.37 -23.41 -26.30
CA ASN A 86 25.33 -23.91 -27.27
C ASN A 86 25.72 -22.77 -28.22
N GLU A 87 26.99 -22.32 -28.15
CA GLU A 87 27.57 -21.28 -29.03
C GLU A 87 27.45 -21.56 -30.54
N LYS A 88 26.94 -22.73 -30.94
CA LYS A 88 26.80 -23.16 -32.34
C LYS A 88 25.44 -22.88 -32.97
N SER A 89 24.43 -22.41 -32.23
CA SER A 89 23.10 -22.12 -32.79
C SER A 89 22.91 -20.67 -33.27
N SER A 90 23.88 -19.78 -33.08
CA SER A 90 23.81 -18.37 -33.50
C SER A 90 24.35 -18.09 -34.91
N GLY A 91 24.70 -19.11 -35.71
CA GLY A 91 25.61 -18.91 -36.85
C GLY A 91 25.23 -19.42 -38.24
N GLN A 92 24.06 -20.03 -38.50
CA GLN A 92 23.70 -20.47 -39.86
C GLN A 92 22.24 -20.17 -40.22
N ARG A 93 22.01 -18.97 -40.76
CA ARG A 93 20.82 -18.69 -41.58
C ARG A 93 21.04 -19.34 -42.96
N ALA A 94 20.05 -20.06 -43.45
CA ALA A 94 20.03 -20.57 -44.82
C ALA A 94 20.09 -19.38 -45.81
N GLU A 95 21.02 -19.42 -46.76
CA GLU A 95 21.12 -18.44 -47.85
C GLU A 95 19.83 -18.47 -48.69
N GLY A 96 19.02 -17.41 -48.59
CA GLY A 96 17.86 -17.22 -49.48
C GLY A 96 16.62 -16.55 -48.89
N SER A 97 16.52 -16.34 -47.58
CA SER A 97 15.39 -15.57 -46.99
C SER A 97 15.70 -14.08 -46.97
N GLU A 98 14.79 -13.25 -47.51
CA GLU A 98 14.84 -11.79 -47.42
C GLU A 98 15.03 -11.32 -45.96
N PRO A 99 15.81 -10.26 -45.71
CA PRO A 99 15.99 -9.76 -44.36
C PRO A 99 14.65 -9.22 -43.85
N PRO A 100 14.22 -9.54 -42.62
CA PRO A 100 13.10 -8.84 -42.03
C PRO A 100 13.46 -7.35 -41.99
N LEU A 101 12.50 -6.51 -42.37
CA LEU A 101 12.57 -5.06 -42.17
C LEU A 101 13.08 -4.83 -40.74
N LYS A 102 14.12 -4.00 -40.61
CA LYS A 102 14.79 -3.69 -39.35
C LYS A 102 13.77 -3.22 -38.30
N MET A 103 13.19 -4.16 -37.55
CA MET A 103 12.42 -3.88 -36.36
C MET A 103 13.43 -3.44 -35.29
N THR A 104 13.23 -2.24 -34.78
CA THR A 104 14.00 -1.68 -33.69
C THR A 104 13.89 -2.58 -32.46
N LYS A 105 15.03 -2.77 -31.80
CA LYS A 105 15.33 -3.63 -30.63
C LYS A 105 14.58 -3.23 -29.34
N LEU A 106 13.42 -2.58 -29.46
CA LEU A 106 12.70 -1.86 -28.39
C LEU A 106 11.23 -2.31 -28.21
N ALA A 107 10.71 -3.18 -29.06
CA ALA A 107 9.58 -4.00 -28.64
C ALA A 107 10.13 -4.99 -27.60
N ILE A 108 9.54 -5.03 -26.40
CA ILE A 108 9.71 -6.18 -25.51
C ILE A 108 9.14 -7.36 -26.29
N LEU A 109 10.01 -8.09 -27.02
CA LEU A 109 9.73 -9.49 -27.27
C LEU A 109 9.54 -10.07 -25.87
N GLU A 110 8.35 -10.57 -25.58
CA GLU A 110 8.17 -11.45 -24.43
C GLU A 110 9.14 -12.61 -24.65
N GLU A 111 10.34 -12.52 -24.10
CA GLU A 111 11.25 -13.64 -24.03
C GLU A 111 10.58 -14.63 -23.07
N HIS A 112 9.99 -15.67 -23.63
CA HIS A 112 9.29 -16.66 -22.82
C HIS A 112 10.32 -17.41 -21.97
N ASP A 113 9.98 -17.70 -20.72
CA ASP A 113 10.83 -18.51 -19.83
C ASP A 113 11.22 -19.85 -20.47
N GLU A 114 10.36 -20.38 -21.34
CA GLU A 114 10.59 -21.59 -22.14
C GLU A 114 11.79 -21.48 -23.09
N ASP A 115 12.20 -20.27 -23.48
CA ASP A 115 13.37 -20.05 -24.33
C ASP A 115 14.69 -20.12 -23.54
N LYS A 116 14.64 -19.80 -22.25
CA LYS A 116 15.83 -19.66 -21.37
C LYS A 116 16.03 -20.83 -20.41
N TYR A 117 14.95 -21.50 -20.03
CA TYR A 117 14.96 -22.47 -18.95
C TYR A 117 14.31 -23.79 -19.35
N ASP A 118 14.86 -24.88 -18.79
CA ASP A 118 14.25 -26.20 -18.74
C ASP A 118 13.61 -26.43 -17.37
N TYR A 119 12.50 -27.17 -17.35
CA TYR A 119 11.79 -27.52 -16.12
C TYR A 119 11.91 -29.02 -15.85
N LEU A 120 12.60 -29.36 -14.76
CA LEU A 120 12.64 -30.71 -14.24
C LEU A 120 11.40 -30.93 -13.37
N THR A 121 10.59 -31.92 -13.73
CA THR A 121 9.36 -32.25 -13.01
C THR A 121 9.31 -33.70 -12.59
N SER A 122 8.81 -33.95 -11.38
CA SER A 122 8.56 -35.31 -10.89
C SER A 122 7.34 -35.33 -9.98
N VAL A 123 6.49 -36.37 -10.08
CA VAL A 123 5.31 -36.47 -9.22
C VAL A 123 5.67 -37.26 -7.97
N ARG A 124 5.29 -36.76 -6.80
CA ARG A 124 5.53 -37.41 -5.51
C ARG A 124 4.22 -37.94 -4.93
N CYS A 125 4.27 -39.14 -4.33
CA CYS A 125 3.24 -39.61 -3.42
C CYS A 125 3.74 -39.51 -1.98
N TRP A 126 3.12 -38.64 -1.17
CA TRP A 126 3.56 -38.39 0.20
C TRP A 126 3.31 -39.55 1.17
N ALA A 127 2.26 -40.35 0.94
CA ALA A 127 1.99 -41.52 1.78
C ALA A 127 2.99 -42.67 1.57
N CYS A 128 3.54 -42.81 0.37
CA CYS A 128 4.52 -43.84 0.04
C CYS A 128 5.97 -43.32 0.09
N ASP A 129 6.16 -42.00 0.10
CA ASP A 129 7.44 -41.31 -0.06
C ASP A 129 8.22 -41.80 -1.31
N VAL A 130 7.49 -41.96 -2.43
CA VAL A 130 8.06 -42.40 -3.71
C VAL A 130 7.80 -41.37 -4.81
N LEU A 131 8.75 -41.24 -5.72
CA LEU A 131 8.60 -40.52 -6.98
C LEU A 131 7.96 -41.42 -8.03
N ILE A 132 6.98 -40.86 -8.74
CA ILE A 132 6.19 -41.49 -9.78
C ILE A 132 6.63 -40.89 -11.12
N GLY A 133 6.98 -41.77 -12.06
CA GLY A 133 7.40 -41.39 -13.40
C GLY A 133 6.22 -41.06 -14.32
N ALA A 134 6.49 -40.27 -15.36
CA ALA A 134 5.49 -39.90 -16.38
C ALA A 134 4.87 -41.12 -17.10
N SER A 135 5.59 -42.23 -17.17
CA SER A 135 5.15 -43.49 -17.78
C SER A 135 4.18 -44.30 -16.92
N ASP A 136 4.04 -43.97 -15.63
CA ASP A 136 3.24 -44.77 -14.70
C ASP A 136 1.73 -44.53 -14.88
N SER A 137 1.32 -43.37 -15.42
CA SER A 137 -0.08 -43.06 -15.73
C SER A 137 -0.19 -42.07 -16.89
N SER A 138 -1.12 -42.32 -17.81
CA SER A 138 -1.38 -41.44 -18.96
C SER A 138 -1.88 -40.04 -18.58
N LYS A 139 -2.40 -39.86 -17.36
CA LYS A 139 -2.92 -38.58 -16.88
C LYS A 139 -1.82 -37.67 -16.32
N ILE A 140 -0.69 -38.23 -15.86
CA ILE A 140 0.39 -37.46 -15.22
C ILE A 140 0.97 -36.39 -16.16
N PRO A 141 1.36 -36.70 -17.41
CA PRO A 141 1.88 -35.68 -18.33
C PRO A 141 0.90 -34.52 -18.56
N SER A 142 -0.40 -34.80 -18.68
CA SER A 142 -1.42 -33.76 -18.86
C SER A 142 -1.58 -32.86 -17.64
N LEU A 143 -1.47 -33.41 -16.43
CA LEU A 143 -1.56 -32.65 -15.18
C LEU A 143 -0.33 -31.75 -15.00
N ILE A 144 0.87 -32.28 -15.24
CA ILE A 144 2.12 -31.49 -15.19
C ILE A 144 2.05 -30.35 -16.21
N SER A 145 1.69 -30.65 -17.45
CA SER A 145 1.55 -29.64 -18.49
C SER A 145 0.55 -28.56 -18.09
N SER A 146 -0.60 -28.93 -17.51
CA SER A 146 -1.61 -27.97 -17.05
C SER A 146 -1.09 -27.08 -15.91
N VAL A 147 -0.29 -27.61 -14.98
CA VAL A 147 0.36 -26.82 -13.91
C VAL A 147 1.41 -25.86 -14.49
N LEU A 148 2.16 -26.26 -15.54
CA LEU A 148 3.19 -25.47 -16.21
C LEU A 148 2.66 -24.46 -17.23
N THR A 149 1.45 -24.63 -17.77
CA THR A 149 0.83 -23.67 -18.69
C THR A 149 -0.16 -22.73 -18.01
N SER A 150 -0.67 -23.09 -16.83
CA SER A 150 -1.56 -22.22 -16.07
C SER A 150 -0.84 -20.93 -15.68
N PRO A 151 -1.48 -19.76 -15.78
CA PRO A 151 -0.88 -18.51 -15.30
C PRO A 151 -0.61 -18.64 -13.80
N SER A 152 0.63 -18.38 -13.39
CA SER A 152 1.02 -18.47 -11.98
C SER A 152 0.29 -17.42 -11.15
N SER A 153 0.16 -17.66 -9.84
CA SER A 153 -0.40 -16.67 -8.92
C SER A 153 0.33 -15.32 -8.99
N ALA A 154 1.65 -15.34 -9.17
CA ALA A 154 2.46 -14.13 -9.32
C ALA A 154 2.08 -13.37 -10.60
N ARG A 155 2.05 -14.05 -11.76
CA ARG A 155 1.65 -13.44 -13.03
C ARG A 155 0.21 -12.94 -13.03
N GLN A 156 -0.73 -13.69 -12.44
CA GLN A 156 -2.12 -13.25 -12.28
C GLN A 156 -2.22 -11.99 -11.42
N SER A 157 -1.47 -11.92 -10.32
CA SER A 157 -1.46 -10.77 -9.41
C SER A 157 -0.81 -9.56 -10.05
N GLU A 158 0.27 -9.75 -10.80
CA GLU A 158 0.90 -8.70 -11.60
C GLU A 158 -0.12 -8.14 -12.60
N VAL A 159 -0.66 -8.98 -13.50
CA VAL A 159 -1.62 -8.55 -14.53
C VAL A 159 -2.82 -7.82 -13.92
N LYS A 160 -3.44 -8.36 -12.86
CA LYS A 160 -4.61 -7.76 -12.22
C LYS A 160 -4.31 -6.44 -11.50
N ALA A 161 -3.09 -6.24 -11.02
CA ALA A 161 -2.69 -5.02 -10.33
C ALA A 161 -2.26 -3.89 -11.31
N TRP A 162 -2.10 -4.21 -12.60
CA TRP A 162 -1.83 -3.27 -13.69
C TRP A 162 -3.10 -2.83 -14.44
N GLU A 163 -4.25 -3.44 -14.17
CA GLU A 163 -5.55 -2.94 -14.66
C GLU A 163 -5.93 -1.70 -13.84
N GLU A 164 -5.27 -0.57 -14.11
CA GLU A 164 -5.79 0.73 -13.67
C GLU A 164 -7.18 0.93 -14.29
N GLU A 165 -8.21 1.16 -13.47
CA GLU A 165 -9.49 1.69 -13.95
C GLU A 165 -9.29 3.14 -14.39
N ILE A 166 -8.72 3.32 -15.58
CA ILE A 166 -8.63 4.62 -16.23
C ILE A 166 -10.07 5.01 -16.62
N LEU A 167 -10.61 6.06 -16.00
CA LEU A 167 -11.97 6.54 -16.26
C LEU A 167 -11.98 7.56 -17.41
N SER A 168 -13.10 7.62 -18.13
CA SER A 168 -13.37 8.70 -19.08
C SER A 168 -13.65 10.03 -18.36
N CYS A 169 -13.33 11.16 -18.99
CA CYS A 169 -13.71 12.48 -18.49
C CYS A 169 -14.66 13.19 -19.46
N GLU A 170 -15.24 14.31 -19.04
CA GLU A 170 -16.10 15.14 -19.91
C GLU A 170 -15.40 15.47 -21.24
N HIS A 171 -14.09 15.75 -21.23
CA HIS A 171 -13.33 16.11 -22.42
C HIS A 171 -13.14 14.96 -23.42
N THR A 172 -13.12 13.69 -22.97
CA THR A 172 -13.08 12.52 -23.87
C THR A 172 -14.47 12.17 -24.37
N LEU A 173 -15.50 12.33 -23.54
CA LEU A 173 -16.90 12.05 -23.89
C LEU A 173 -17.52 13.08 -24.84
N THR A 174 -17.11 14.34 -24.73
CA THR A 174 -17.64 15.47 -25.53
C THR A 174 -16.64 15.95 -26.58
N LEU A 175 -15.63 15.14 -26.89
CA LEU A 175 -14.57 15.50 -27.81
C LEU A 175 -15.14 15.81 -29.19
N TYR A 176 -14.90 17.02 -29.68
CA TYR A 176 -15.16 17.37 -31.07
C TYR A 176 -13.85 17.36 -31.87
N GLN A 177 -13.92 16.90 -33.11
CA GLN A 177 -12.78 16.88 -34.03
C GLN A 177 -12.97 17.93 -35.12
N LEU A 178 -11.91 18.67 -35.43
CA LEU A 178 -11.92 19.66 -36.50
C LEU A 178 -11.97 18.95 -37.86
N PRO A 179 -12.68 19.50 -38.86
CA PRO A 179 -12.67 18.97 -40.22
C PRO A 179 -11.25 19.02 -40.80
N LEU A 180 -10.68 17.86 -41.14
CA LEU A 180 -9.32 17.77 -41.66
C LEU A 180 -9.17 18.43 -43.03
N SER A 181 -8.17 19.31 -43.17
CA SER A 181 -7.58 19.66 -44.47
C SER A 181 -6.55 18.57 -44.87
N ALA A 182 -7.06 17.43 -45.33
CA ALA A 182 -6.38 16.40 -46.15
C ALA A 182 -4.85 16.18 -45.97
N GLN A 183 -4.46 15.22 -45.13
CA GLN A 183 -3.48 14.13 -45.42
C GLN A 183 -3.65 13.05 -44.32
N PRO A 184 -3.58 11.74 -44.64
CA PRO A 184 -3.48 10.68 -43.64
C PRO A 184 -2.24 10.88 -42.77
N ILE A 185 -2.35 10.61 -41.47
CA ILE A 185 -1.16 10.60 -40.60
C ILE A 185 -0.26 9.44 -41.04
N ALA A 186 1.04 9.71 -41.17
CA ALA A 186 2.02 8.70 -41.60
C ALA A 186 2.02 7.48 -40.66
N GLU A 187 2.21 6.28 -41.21
CA GLU A 187 2.26 5.02 -40.46
C GLU A 187 3.26 5.09 -39.28
N ALA A 188 2.96 4.34 -38.21
CA ALA A 188 3.80 4.25 -37.01
C ALA A 188 5.23 3.84 -37.40
N GLY A 189 6.18 4.79 -37.33
CA GLY A 189 7.57 4.64 -37.78
C GLY A 189 8.08 5.78 -38.67
N ALA A 190 7.19 6.52 -39.33
CA ALA A 190 7.52 7.69 -40.15
C ALA A 190 7.06 9.03 -39.55
N ALA A 191 6.32 8.99 -38.43
CA ALA A 191 5.85 10.18 -37.72
C ALA A 191 7.00 10.92 -37.01
N THR A 192 7.00 12.25 -37.10
CA THR A 192 7.92 13.15 -36.40
C THR A 192 7.13 14.23 -35.68
N CYS A 193 7.66 14.75 -34.56
CA CYS A 193 7.07 15.90 -33.90
C CYS A 193 6.99 17.10 -34.86
N SER A 194 5.90 17.86 -34.82
CA SER A 194 5.70 19.04 -35.66
C SER A 194 6.65 20.21 -35.33
N SER A 195 7.34 20.15 -34.18
CA SER A 195 8.21 21.23 -33.68
C SER A 195 9.65 20.78 -33.39
N CYS A 196 9.98 19.50 -33.53
CA CYS A 196 11.36 18.99 -33.43
C CYS A 196 11.55 17.65 -34.16
N ASP A 197 12.80 17.16 -34.22
CA ASP A 197 13.16 15.95 -34.96
C ASP A 197 12.90 14.63 -34.21
N LEU A 198 12.18 14.66 -33.08
CA LEU A 198 11.87 13.45 -32.32
C LEU A 198 10.91 12.54 -33.09
N LYS A 199 11.22 11.25 -33.09
CA LYS A 199 10.47 10.16 -33.77
C LYS A 199 9.81 9.18 -32.80
N SER A 200 9.99 9.37 -31.50
CA SER A 200 9.46 8.51 -30.44
C SER A 200 8.79 9.35 -29.36
N ASN A 201 7.93 8.74 -28.56
CA ASN A 201 7.13 9.40 -27.53
C ASN A 201 6.28 10.54 -28.11
N LEU A 202 5.56 10.22 -29.19
CA LEU A 202 4.72 11.15 -29.95
C LEU A 202 3.26 11.06 -29.52
N TRP A 203 2.68 12.23 -29.32
CA TRP A 203 1.32 12.46 -28.84
C TRP A 203 0.51 13.13 -29.94
N LEU A 204 -0.52 12.43 -30.38
CA LEU A 204 -1.47 12.87 -31.38
C LEU A 204 -2.65 13.58 -30.71
N CYS A 205 -2.83 14.86 -30.99
CA CYS A 205 -4.01 15.60 -30.56
C CYS A 205 -5.27 15.04 -31.24
N LEU A 206 -6.23 14.53 -30.45
CA LEU A 206 -7.45 13.92 -31.00
C LEU A 206 -8.43 14.96 -31.56
N THR A 207 -8.27 16.26 -31.26
CA THR A 207 -9.11 17.34 -31.81
C THR A 207 -8.68 17.77 -33.21
N CYS A 208 -7.37 17.90 -33.47
CA CYS A 208 -6.89 18.51 -34.73
C CYS A 208 -5.81 17.74 -35.47
N GLY A 209 -5.31 16.64 -34.91
CA GLY A 209 -4.30 15.81 -35.54
C GLY A 209 -2.86 16.32 -35.44
N SER A 210 -2.57 17.32 -34.60
CA SER A 210 -1.19 17.78 -34.39
C SER A 210 -0.36 16.73 -33.65
N LEU A 211 0.93 16.63 -33.99
CA LEU A 211 1.88 15.69 -33.37
C LEU A 211 2.90 16.42 -32.49
N GLY A 212 2.76 16.29 -31.18
CA GLY A 212 3.69 16.82 -30.19
C GLY A 212 4.55 15.73 -29.58
N CYS A 213 5.82 16.01 -29.25
CA CYS A 213 6.58 15.10 -28.38
C CYS A 213 6.13 15.25 -26.91
N GLY A 214 6.37 14.20 -26.11
CA GLY A 214 6.06 14.16 -24.69
C GLY A 214 6.72 15.25 -23.85
N ARG A 215 6.44 15.31 -22.55
CA ARG A 215 6.98 16.34 -21.65
C ARG A 215 8.50 16.28 -21.51
N ALA A 216 9.11 17.43 -21.21
CA ALA A 216 10.52 17.52 -20.87
C ALA A 216 10.83 16.78 -19.57
N GLN A 217 11.77 15.83 -19.64
CA GLN A 217 12.24 15.05 -18.50
C GLN A 217 13.77 15.17 -18.45
N PHE A 218 14.30 15.83 -17.42
CA PHE A 218 15.74 16.01 -17.26
C PHE A 218 16.41 14.67 -16.90
N GLY A 219 17.45 14.29 -17.64
CA GLY A 219 18.26 13.08 -17.37
C GLY A 219 17.80 11.80 -18.08
N VAL A 220 16.75 11.84 -18.90
CA VAL A 220 16.23 10.66 -19.62
C VAL A 220 16.61 10.72 -21.10
N THR A 221 17.30 9.70 -21.61
CA THR A 221 17.80 9.65 -23.00
C THR A 221 16.69 9.56 -24.07
N ASN A 222 15.44 9.29 -23.67
CA ASN A 222 14.24 9.23 -24.52
C ASN A 222 13.09 10.17 -24.04
N GLY A 223 13.42 11.23 -23.30
CA GLY A 223 12.45 12.25 -22.89
C GLY A 223 11.94 13.09 -24.07
N GLY A 224 10.73 13.67 -23.94
CA GLY A 224 10.24 14.64 -24.93
C GLY A 224 10.69 16.08 -24.62
N ASN A 225 10.23 17.06 -25.41
CA ASN A 225 10.57 18.50 -25.22
C ASN A 225 9.36 19.35 -24.78
N GLY A 226 8.23 18.72 -24.46
CA GLY A 226 7.01 19.40 -24.02
C GLY A 226 6.15 19.99 -25.14
N HIS A 227 6.36 19.63 -26.40
CA HIS A 227 5.59 20.20 -27.51
C HIS A 227 4.11 19.80 -27.51
N GLY A 228 3.74 18.63 -26.97
CA GLY A 228 2.32 18.28 -26.77
C GLY A 228 1.61 19.22 -25.80
N LEU A 229 2.27 19.58 -24.69
CA LEU A 229 1.75 20.53 -23.70
C LEU A 229 1.72 21.96 -24.26
N ALA A 230 2.76 22.37 -24.98
CA ALA A 230 2.80 23.68 -25.63
C ALA A 230 1.64 23.83 -26.65
N HIS A 231 1.34 22.76 -27.40
CA HIS A 231 0.18 22.72 -28.30
C HIS A 231 -1.13 22.89 -27.54
N TYR A 232 -1.31 22.21 -26.40
CA TYR A 232 -2.49 22.42 -25.54
C TYR A 232 -2.63 23.88 -25.10
N HIS A 233 -1.56 24.51 -24.58
CA HIS A 233 -1.62 25.91 -24.15
C HIS A 233 -1.91 26.89 -25.30
N ALA A 234 -1.50 26.57 -26.52
CA ALA A 234 -1.72 27.43 -27.68
C ALA A 234 -3.12 27.26 -28.31
N SER A 235 -3.68 26.05 -28.29
CA SER A 235 -4.91 25.70 -29.01
C SER A 235 -6.12 25.46 -28.11
N GLY A 236 -5.91 25.15 -26.83
CA GLY A 236 -6.94 24.67 -25.92
C GLY A 236 -7.37 23.21 -26.15
N HIS A 237 -6.70 22.46 -27.04
CA HIS A 237 -7.08 21.07 -27.32
C HIS A 237 -6.63 20.13 -26.20
N SER A 238 -7.59 19.66 -25.41
CA SER A 238 -7.33 18.98 -24.15
C SER A 238 -6.86 17.53 -24.28
N VAL A 239 -7.27 16.79 -25.32
CA VAL A 239 -7.08 15.32 -25.37
C VAL A 239 -6.06 14.92 -26.44
N ALA A 240 -5.10 14.08 -26.05
CA ALA A 240 -4.12 13.48 -26.95
C ALA A 240 -3.93 11.99 -26.69
N VAL A 241 -3.62 11.22 -27.73
CA VAL A 241 -3.29 9.78 -27.68
C VAL A 241 -1.83 9.55 -28.03
N LYS A 242 -1.16 8.62 -27.35
CA LYS A 242 0.23 8.26 -27.64
C LYS A 242 0.31 7.21 -28.74
N LEU A 243 0.90 7.58 -29.88
CA LEU A 243 0.86 6.78 -31.11
C LEU A 243 1.41 5.36 -30.96
N GLY A 244 2.52 5.18 -30.24
CA GLY A 244 3.18 3.88 -30.11
C GLY A 244 2.46 2.87 -29.20
N THR A 245 1.38 3.29 -28.53
CA THR A 245 0.68 2.48 -27.51
C THR A 245 -0.66 1.92 -27.99
N ILE A 246 -1.07 2.25 -29.21
CA ILE A 246 -2.35 1.83 -29.77
C ILE A 246 -2.32 0.33 -30.08
N THR A 247 -3.26 -0.42 -29.52
CA THR A 247 -3.41 -1.87 -29.73
C THR A 247 -4.61 -2.19 -30.64
N PRO A 248 -4.62 -3.35 -31.33
CA PRO A 248 -5.75 -3.80 -32.14
C PRO A 248 -7.08 -3.89 -31.39
N GLU A 249 -7.02 -4.16 -30.08
CA GLU A 249 -8.17 -4.30 -29.19
C GLU A 249 -8.83 -2.96 -28.83
N GLY A 250 -8.24 -1.84 -29.25
CA GLY A 250 -8.76 -0.50 -28.99
C GLY A 250 -8.23 0.14 -27.70
N ASN A 251 -7.16 -0.40 -27.12
CA ASN A 251 -6.49 0.20 -25.98
C ASN A 251 -5.37 1.14 -26.46
N ALA A 252 -5.21 2.29 -25.82
CA ALA A 252 -4.10 3.21 -26.05
C ALA A 252 -3.94 4.13 -24.84
N ASP A 253 -2.76 4.71 -24.67
CA ASP A 253 -2.56 5.75 -23.67
C ASP A 253 -3.15 7.07 -24.17
N ILE A 254 -4.14 7.57 -23.44
CA ILE A 254 -4.78 8.84 -23.71
C ILE A 254 -4.56 9.75 -22.49
N TYR A 255 -4.15 10.98 -22.76
CA TYR A 255 -3.90 11.99 -21.75
C TYR A 255 -4.80 13.20 -21.97
N CYS A 256 -5.43 13.67 -20.90
CA CYS A 256 -6.19 14.90 -20.91
C CYS A 256 -5.39 16.01 -20.21
N TYR A 257 -4.88 16.97 -20.97
CA TYR A 257 -4.14 18.12 -20.45
C TYR A 257 -4.96 19.07 -19.58
N SER A 258 -6.30 19.05 -19.69
CA SER A 258 -7.18 19.85 -18.82
C SER A 258 -7.46 19.18 -17.48
N CYS A 259 -7.51 17.85 -17.43
CA CYS A 259 -7.58 17.10 -16.17
C CYS A 259 -6.20 16.86 -15.55
N ASP A 260 -5.14 17.11 -16.32
CA ASP A 260 -3.75 16.75 -16.04
C ASP A 260 -3.58 15.27 -15.62
N ASP A 261 -4.27 14.37 -16.32
CA ASP A 261 -4.39 12.96 -15.94
C ASP A 261 -4.65 12.06 -17.16
N SER A 262 -4.30 10.76 -17.03
CA SER A 262 -4.61 9.72 -18.02
C SER A 262 -6.11 9.42 -18.01
N LYS A 263 -6.72 9.29 -19.20
CA LYS A 263 -8.18 9.11 -19.34
C LYS A 263 -8.52 8.03 -20.34
N LEU A 264 -9.74 7.49 -20.25
CA LEU A 264 -10.28 6.57 -21.25
C LEU A 264 -11.09 7.34 -22.28
N ASP A 265 -10.97 6.91 -23.54
CA ASP A 265 -11.82 7.37 -24.62
C ASP A 265 -12.67 6.20 -25.12
N PRO A 266 -13.94 6.10 -24.70
CA PRO A 266 -14.85 5.04 -25.16
C PRO A 266 -15.06 5.02 -26.68
N SER A 267 -14.80 6.15 -27.35
CA SER A 267 -15.00 6.36 -28.78
C SER A 267 -13.67 6.43 -29.56
N LEU A 268 -12.57 5.94 -28.98
CA LEU A 268 -11.23 6.04 -29.56
C LEU A 268 -11.16 5.55 -31.00
N SER A 269 -11.83 4.44 -31.32
CA SER A 269 -11.89 3.89 -32.68
C SER A 269 -12.45 4.89 -33.70
N THR A 270 -13.48 5.64 -33.32
CA THR A 270 -14.10 6.66 -34.16
C THR A 270 -13.18 7.86 -34.28
N HIS A 271 -12.59 8.32 -33.17
CA HIS A 271 -11.68 9.46 -33.19
C HIS A 271 -10.40 9.20 -34.00
N LEU A 272 -9.84 8.00 -33.95
CA LEU A 272 -8.68 7.59 -34.74
C LEU A 272 -9.02 7.45 -36.24
N SER A 273 -10.23 6.96 -36.55
CA SER A 273 -10.66 6.80 -37.95
C SER A 273 -10.71 8.11 -38.71
N THR A 274 -11.03 9.23 -38.04
CA THR A 274 -11.01 10.58 -38.60
C THR A 274 -9.63 10.93 -39.17
N PHE A 275 -8.56 10.47 -38.52
CA PHE A 275 -7.17 10.68 -38.94
C PHE A 275 -6.63 9.61 -39.89
N GLY A 276 -7.46 8.66 -40.31
CA GLY A 276 -7.08 7.54 -41.17
C GLY A 276 -6.35 6.39 -40.45
N ILE A 277 -6.41 6.34 -39.11
CA ILE A 277 -5.76 5.31 -38.30
C ILE A 277 -6.75 4.18 -38.03
N ASN A 278 -6.51 3.00 -38.63
CA ASN A 278 -7.30 1.79 -38.38
C ASN A 278 -6.67 0.96 -37.24
N LEU A 279 -7.46 0.64 -36.21
CA LEU A 279 -7.01 -0.12 -35.04
C LEU A 279 -6.45 -1.50 -35.41
N SER A 280 -7.10 -2.23 -36.31
CA SER A 280 -6.69 -3.60 -36.71
C SER A 280 -5.33 -3.69 -37.39
N ALA A 281 -4.80 -2.56 -37.89
CA ALA A 281 -3.48 -2.47 -38.50
C ALA A 281 -2.41 -1.97 -37.52
N GLN A 282 -2.77 -1.58 -36.30
CA GLN A 282 -1.83 -1.12 -35.30
C GLN A 282 -1.18 -2.28 -34.54
N THR A 283 0.01 -2.06 -34.03
CA THR A 283 0.67 -2.96 -33.10
C THR A 283 1.41 -2.10 -32.10
N LYS A 284 1.36 -2.46 -30.83
CA LYS A 284 2.07 -1.74 -29.78
C LYS A 284 3.57 -1.74 -30.09
N THR A 285 4.16 -0.56 -30.25
CA THR A 285 5.56 -0.35 -30.65
C THR A 285 6.36 0.45 -29.63
N GLU A 286 5.69 1.12 -28.69
CA GLU A 286 6.30 1.83 -27.57
C GLU A 286 5.70 1.36 -26.24
N LEU A 287 6.46 1.55 -25.16
CA LEU A 287 5.99 1.35 -23.80
C LEU A 287 4.86 2.32 -23.49
N SER A 288 3.87 1.87 -22.74
CA SER A 288 2.88 2.77 -22.15
C SER A 288 3.53 3.75 -21.16
N ILE A 289 2.83 4.82 -20.78
CA ILE A 289 3.26 5.76 -19.74
C ILE A 289 3.55 4.97 -18.46
N THR A 290 2.63 4.07 -18.09
CA THR A 290 2.74 3.22 -16.91
C THR A 290 3.97 2.33 -17.02
N GLU A 291 4.18 1.65 -18.15
CA GLU A 291 5.38 0.83 -18.38
C GLU A 291 6.68 1.62 -18.34
N MET A 292 6.68 2.85 -18.86
CA MET A 292 7.84 3.74 -18.82
C MET A 292 8.14 4.21 -17.40
N GLN A 293 7.10 4.50 -16.59
CA GLN A 293 7.26 4.82 -15.17
C GLN A 293 7.80 3.62 -14.40
N ILE A 294 7.28 2.41 -14.65
CA ILE A 294 7.79 1.17 -14.05
C ILE A 294 9.25 0.97 -14.42
N GLU A 295 9.58 1.05 -15.71
CA GLU A 295 10.93 0.85 -16.18
C GLU A 295 11.87 1.89 -15.60
N HIS A 296 11.46 3.15 -15.52
CA HIS A 296 12.22 4.20 -14.86
C HIS A 296 12.41 3.92 -13.37
N ASN A 297 11.40 3.41 -12.67
CA ASN A 297 11.48 3.11 -11.23
C ASN A 297 12.29 1.83 -10.95
N LEU A 298 12.18 0.80 -11.80
CA LEU A 298 13.00 -0.41 -11.76
C LEU A 298 14.46 -0.12 -12.13
N LYS A 299 14.70 0.82 -13.06
CA LYS A 299 16.02 1.30 -13.45
C LYS A 299 16.45 2.54 -12.69
N TYR A 300 15.75 2.93 -11.62
CA TYR A 300 16.18 4.03 -10.76
C TYR A 300 17.36 3.52 -9.93
N ASP A 301 18.47 3.33 -10.64
CA ASP A 301 19.71 2.80 -10.15
C ASP A 301 20.41 3.97 -9.47
N PHE A 302 20.16 4.09 -8.16
CA PHE A 302 20.91 5.02 -7.35
C PHE A 302 22.38 4.68 -7.55
N SER A 303 23.17 5.67 -7.98
CA SER A 303 24.62 5.60 -7.88
C SER A 303 24.92 5.48 -6.39
N LEU A 304 25.06 4.24 -5.92
CA LEU A 304 25.50 3.88 -4.57
C LEU A 304 26.96 4.26 -4.46
N THR A 305 27.29 5.52 -4.70
CA THR A 305 28.64 6.05 -4.69
C THR A 305 28.70 7.11 -3.62
N ASN A 306 29.70 7.01 -2.75
CA ASN A 306 30.01 8.06 -1.79
C ASN A 306 30.42 9.34 -2.54
N GLU A 307 30.58 10.45 -1.83
CA GLU A 307 31.02 11.73 -2.42
C GLU A 307 32.36 11.62 -3.16
N ASP A 308 33.21 10.65 -2.78
CA ASP A 308 34.46 10.30 -3.47
C ASP A 308 34.26 9.52 -4.80
N GLY A 309 33.02 9.25 -5.21
CA GLY A 309 32.68 8.44 -6.38
C GLY A 309 32.90 6.93 -6.19
N LYS A 310 33.19 6.46 -4.97
CA LYS A 310 33.41 5.04 -4.65
C LYS A 310 32.10 4.32 -4.36
N ALA A 311 31.89 3.15 -4.97
CA ALA A 311 30.73 2.32 -4.70
C ALA A 311 30.64 1.87 -3.23
N LEU A 312 29.47 1.99 -2.61
CA LEU A 312 29.15 1.49 -1.28
C LEU A 312 29.27 -0.04 -1.28
N GLU A 313 29.88 -0.58 -0.22
CA GLU A 313 30.13 -2.01 -0.10
C GLU A 313 28.84 -2.76 0.25
N PRO A 314 28.41 -3.75 -0.58
CA PRO A 314 27.28 -4.59 -0.26
C PRO A 314 27.56 -5.45 0.97
N ILE A 315 26.58 -5.51 1.87
CA ILE A 315 26.65 -6.36 3.05
C ILE A 315 25.63 -7.49 2.97
N HIS A 316 25.96 -8.61 3.59
CA HIS A 316 25.24 -9.88 3.50
C HIS A 316 25.19 -10.55 4.87
N GLY A 317 24.15 -11.33 5.13
CA GLY A 317 24.01 -12.08 6.39
C GLY A 317 22.61 -12.01 7.00
N LYS A 318 22.51 -12.47 8.24
CA LYS A 318 21.25 -12.50 9.01
C LYS A 318 20.74 -11.07 9.25
N GLY A 319 19.47 -10.82 8.95
CA GLY A 319 18.88 -9.49 9.09
C GLY A 319 19.33 -8.48 8.03
N LEU A 320 20.09 -8.90 7.02
CA LEU A 320 20.65 -8.05 5.97
C LEU A 320 20.08 -8.40 4.58
N THR A 321 18.87 -8.97 4.53
CA THR A 321 18.21 -9.30 3.27
C THR A 321 17.46 -8.10 2.70
N GLY A 322 17.67 -7.79 1.42
CA GLY A 322 16.95 -6.75 0.68
C GLY A 322 15.62 -7.24 0.10
N LEU A 323 14.73 -6.30 -0.23
CA LEU A 323 13.42 -6.57 -0.83
C LEU A 323 13.39 -6.04 -2.26
N ARG A 324 13.26 -6.93 -3.24
CA ARG A 324 13.24 -6.56 -4.65
C ARG A 324 12.03 -5.69 -4.99
N ASN A 325 12.27 -4.63 -5.76
CA ASN A 325 11.21 -3.73 -6.24
C ASN A 325 10.24 -4.46 -7.19
N LEU A 326 8.93 -4.32 -6.95
CA LEU A 326 7.84 -4.90 -7.74
C LEU A 326 7.23 -3.89 -8.74
N GLY A 327 7.93 -2.78 -9.01
CA GLY A 327 7.42 -1.67 -9.82
C GLY A 327 6.60 -0.69 -8.97
N ASN A 328 7.27 -0.04 -8.00
CA ASN A 328 6.76 0.96 -7.03
C ASN A 328 6.55 0.47 -5.59
N SER A 329 7.17 -0.63 -5.19
CA SER A 329 6.98 -1.20 -3.84
C SER A 329 7.94 -0.66 -2.76
N CYS A 330 8.71 0.39 -3.04
CA CYS A 330 9.75 0.87 -2.13
C CYS A 330 9.20 1.44 -0.81
N TYR A 331 7.97 1.99 -0.80
CA TYR A 331 7.27 2.40 0.42
C TYR A 331 7.07 1.21 1.36
N MET A 332 6.56 0.09 0.82
CA MET A 332 6.32 -1.15 1.56
C MET A 332 7.65 -1.76 2.00
N ALA A 333 8.65 -1.79 1.12
CA ALA A 333 9.96 -2.32 1.45
C ALA A 333 10.59 -1.58 2.64
N SER A 334 10.57 -0.24 2.61
CA SER A 334 11.12 0.60 3.67
C SER A 334 10.41 0.40 5.02
N VAL A 335 9.07 0.31 5.00
CA VAL A 335 8.27 0.06 6.21
C VAL A 335 8.53 -1.34 6.77
N LEU A 336 8.56 -2.38 5.92
CA LEU A 336 8.82 -3.75 6.37
C LEU A 336 10.22 -3.89 6.99
N GLN A 337 11.25 -3.33 6.35
CA GLN A 337 12.61 -3.34 6.89
C GLN A 337 12.65 -2.68 8.28
N ALA A 338 12.01 -1.52 8.42
CA ALA A 338 11.98 -0.77 9.68
C ALA A 338 11.23 -1.51 10.80
N ILE A 339 10.07 -2.10 10.52
CA ILE A 339 9.28 -2.83 11.51
C ILE A 339 9.99 -4.12 11.95
N PHE A 340 10.57 -4.89 11.03
CA PHE A 340 11.29 -6.12 11.38
C PHE A 340 12.66 -5.88 12.01
N ALA A 341 13.10 -4.63 12.14
CA ALA A 341 14.23 -4.27 13.00
C ALA A 341 13.85 -4.21 14.49
N LEU A 342 12.56 -4.08 14.81
CA LEU A 342 12.06 -3.97 16.17
C LEU A 342 12.05 -5.36 16.87
N PRO A 343 12.48 -5.46 18.14
CA PRO A 343 12.47 -6.72 18.88
C PRO A 343 11.11 -7.43 18.88
N GLU A 344 10.02 -6.70 19.09
CA GLU A 344 8.68 -7.28 19.31
C GLU A 344 8.14 -7.95 18.05
N PHE A 345 8.41 -7.38 16.87
CA PHE A 345 8.06 -8.00 15.60
C PHE A 345 8.94 -9.22 15.29
N ARG A 346 10.24 -9.13 15.59
CA ARG A 346 11.16 -10.26 15.40
C ARG A 346 10.79 -11.44 16.29
N GLU A 347 10.63 -11.20 17.58
CA GLU A 347 10.26 -12.23 18.55
C GLU A 347 8.89 -12.83 18.22
N ARG A 348 7.93 -12.02 17.75
CA ARG A 348 6.60 -12.54 17.42
C ARG A 348 6.59 -13.40 16.17
N TYR A 349 7.22 -12.95 15.09
CA TYR A 349 7.06 -13.58 13.78
C TYR A 349 8.22 -14.50 13.38
N TYR A 350 9.44 -14.20 13.82
CA TYR A 350 10.63 -14.95 13.42
C TYR A 350 11.07 -16.02 14.42
N ALA A 351 10.78 -15.85 15.72
CA ALA A 351 11.32 -16.64 16.85
C ALA A 351 11.92 -18.00 16.45
N LEU A 352 13.26 -18.00 16.32
CA LEU A 352 14.17 -19.12 16.02
C LEU A 352 14.07 -20.31 17.00
N ALA A 353 13.23 -20.22 18.02
CA ALA A 353 12.98 -21.27 18.99
C ALA A 353 11.99 -22.32 18.43
N SER A 354 12.35 -22.99 17.33
CA SER A 354 12.04 -24.37 16.92
C SER A 354 10.63 -25.00 17.17
N ALA A 355 9.60 -24.23 17.49
CA ALA A 355 8.24 -24.71 17.71
C ALA A 355 7.19 -23.76 17.12
N GLN A 356 7.27 -22.43 17.34
CA GLN A 356 6.18 -21.50 16.96
C GLN A 356 5.96 -21.33 15.45
N GLU A 357 7.02 -21.34 14.63
CA GLU A 357 6.91 -21.28 13.15
C GLU A 357 6.19 -22.50 12.58
N GLN A 358 6.55 -23.70 13.07
CA GLN A 358 5.91 -24.96 12.70
C GLN A 358 4.48 -25.03 13.24
N ILE A 359 4.23 -24.52 14.45
CA ILE A 359 2.88 -24.51 15.05
C ILE A 359 1.89 -23.80 14.10
N HIS A 360 2.19 -22.59 13.63
CA HIS A 360 1.22 -21.92 12.76
C HIS A 360 1.07 -22.61 11.41
N ALA A 361 2.16 -23.11 10.80
CA ALA A 361 2.09 -23.86 9.55
C ALA A 361 1.17 -25.09 9.67
N GLU A 362 1.20 -25.77 10.81
CA GLU A 362 0.38 -26.94 11.11
C GLU A 362 -1.07 -26.58 11.46
N THR A 363 -1.29 -25.47 12.18
CA THR A 363 -2.62 -25.07 12.70
C THR A 363 -3.28 -23.93 11.94
N CYS A 364 -2.72 -23.48 10.82
CA CYS A 364 -3.25 -22.35 10.06
C CYS A 364 -4.73 -22.61 9.71
N PRO A 365 -5.66 -21.70 10.05
CA PRO A 365 -7.09 -21.92 9.80
C PRO A 365 -7.46 -21.75 8.31
N GLU A 366 -6.61 -21.05 7.55
CA GLU A 366 -6.91 -20.76 6.14
C GLU A 366 -6.69 -21.99 5.24
N PRO A 367 -7.54 -22.16 4.19
CA PRO A 367 -7.36 -23.22 3.19
C PRO A 367 -6.03 -23.12 2.44
N LEU A 368 -5.58 -21.88 2.17
CA LEU A 368 -4.31 -21.59 1.51
C LEU A 368 -3.46 -20.68 2.41
N PRO A 369 -2.21 -21.04 2.70
CA PRO A 369 -1.31 -20.17 3.47
C PRO A 369 -1.03 -18.81 2.82
N ALA A 370 -1.20 -18.71 1.49
CA ALA A 370 -1.08 -17.46 0.74
C ALA A 370 -2.12 -16.40 1.15
N ASP A 371 -3.30 -16.83 1.62
CA ASP A 371 -4.38 -15.95 2.05
C ASP A 371 -4.33 -15.62 3.56
N CYS A 372 -3.34 -16.14 4.29
CA CYS A 372 -3.23 -15.99 5.74
C CYS A 372 -2.22 -14.91 6.11
N VAL A 373 -2.68 -13.84 6.81
CA VAL A 373 -1.82 -12.72 7.23
C VAL A 373 -0.66 -13.21 8.10
N GLU A 374 -0.93 -14.05 9.11
CA GLU A 374 0.11 -14.64 9.96
C GLU A 374 1.16 -15.45 9.16
N CYS A 375 0.74 -16.29 8.20
CA CYS A 375 1.67 -17.01 7.32
C CYS A 375 2.55 -16.05 6.51
N GLN A 376 1.96 -15.00 5.93
CA GLN A 376 2.72 -14.05 5.12
C GLN A 376 3.66 -13.19 5.98
N MET A 377 3.24 -12.76 7.17
CA MET A 377 4.13 -12.04 8.10
C MET A 377 5.31 -12.90 8.56
N ARG A 378 5.07 -14.18 8.88
CA ARG A 378 6.14 -15.14 9.21
C ARG A 378 7.07 -15.40 8.02
N LYS A 379 6.51 -15.54 6.82
CA LYS A 379 7.28 -15.68 5.58
C LYS A 379 8.22 -14.48 5.38
N ILE A 380 7.73 -13.25 5.56
CA ILE A 380 8.55 -12.03 5.49
C ILE A 380 9.64 -12.04 6.57
N ALA A 381 9.27 -12.38 7.80
CA ALA A 381 10.21 -12.45 8.92
C ALA A 381 11.35 -13.44 8.68
N ASP A 382 11.04 -14.68 8.27
CA ASP A 382 12.03 -15.69 7.88
C ASP A 382 12.89 -15.22 6.71
N GLY A 383 12.29 -14.60 5.69
CA GLY A 383 13.02 -14.04 4.55
C GLY A 383 14.05 -12.98 4.97
N LEU A 384 13.63 -12.01 5.78
CA LEU A 384 14.46 -10.88 6.18
C LEU A 384 15.54 -11.27 7.20
N LEU A 385 15.21 -12.16 8.14
CA LEU A 385 16.01 -12.36 9.35
C LEU A 385 16.85 -13.66 9.32
N SER A 386 16.50 -14.64 8.47
CA SER A 386 17.23 -15.92 8.39
C SER A 386 18.63 -15.82 7.80
N GLY A 387 18.86 -14.83 6.93
CA GLY A 387 20.09 -14.69 6.16
C GLY A 387 20.23 -15.69 5.01
N ARG A 388 19.24 -16.58 4.78
CA ARG A 388 19.28 -17.60 3.70
C ARG A 388 19.26 -16.99 2.30
N TYR A 389 18.69 -15.79 2.19
CA TYR A 389 18.47 -15.10 0.91
C TYR A 389 19.38 -13.88 0.74
N ALA A 390 20.14 -13.50 1.77
CA ALA A 390 21.14 -12.44 1.72
C ALA A 390 22.45 -12.98 1.14
N VAL A 391 22.42 -13.55 -0.06
CA VAL A 391 23.58 -14.10 -0.76
C VAL A 391 23.85 -13.31 -2.05
N PRO A 392 25.12 -13.11 -2.45
CA PRO A 392 25.46 -12.41 -3.69
C PRO A 392 24.81 -13.09 -4.91
N SER A 393 24.24 -12.29 -5.82
CA SER A 393 23.58 -12.80 -7.02
C SER A 393 24.56 -13.47 -7.98
N PRO A 394 24.31 -14.71 -8.45
CA PRO A 394 25.18 -15.40 -9.40
C PRO A 394 25.11 -14.87 -10.84
N SER A 395 24.17 -13.97 -11.18
CA SER A 395 23.77 -13.69 -12.57
C SER A 395 24.30 -12.40 -13.22
N HIS A 396 25.27 -11.70 -12.64
CA HIS A 396 25.91 -10.52 -13.25
C HIS A 396 27.24 -10.79 -13.98
N THR A 397 27.40 -11.95 -14.62
CA THR A 397 28.30 -12.04 -15.80
C THR A 397 27.56 -11.61 -17.05
N THR A 398 27.14 -10.35 -17.14
CA THR A 398 26.75 -9.77 -18.43
C THR A 398 28.01 -9.61 -19.26
N ALA A 399 28.21 -10.54 -20.20
CA ALA A 399 29.10 -10.37 -21.33
C ALA A 399 28.62 -9.17 -22.18
N SER A 400 29.07 -7.98 -21.83
CA SER A 400 29.16 -6.87 -22.78
C SER A 400 30.10 -7.32 -23.89
N SER A 401 29.52 -7.51 -25.07
CA SER A 401 30.25 -7.85 -26.28
C SER A 401 31.31 -6.78 -26.58
N GLY A 402 32.57 -7.20 -26.64
CA GLY A 402 33.63 -6.56 -27.43
C GLY A 402 34.33 -5.35 -26.81
N ASN A 403 35.56 -5.58 -26.37
CA ASN A 403 36.64 -4.59 -26.15
C ASN A 403 36.37 -3.48 -25.12
N GLU A 404 36.79 -3.71 -23.88
CA GLU A 404 37.84 -2.92 -23.21
C GLU A 404 38.09 -3.48 -21.79
N ALA A 405 39.23 -3.12 -21.22
CA ALA A 405 39.86 -3.74 -20.06
C ALA A 405 38.94 -3.96 -18.84
N THR A 406 39.23 -5.04 -18.11
CA THR A 406 38.70 -5.38 -16.78
C THR A 406 38.74 -4.17 -15.83
N ASN A 407 37.59 -3.52 -15.60
CA ASN A 407 37.38 -2.66 -14.43
C ASN A 407 36.91 -3.55 -13.26
N PRO A 408 37.65 -3.67 -12.15
CA PRO A 408 37.34 -4.59 -11.05
C PRO A 408 36.30 -4.03 -10.04
N THR A 409 35.29 -3.27 -10.46
CA THR A 409 34.47 -2.42 -9.56
C THR A 409 32.95 -2.63 -9.59
N THR A 410 32.39 -3.64 -10.25
CA THR A 410 30.95 -3.93 -10.13
C THR A 410 30.66 -4.77 -8.88
N ALA A 411 30.28 -4.09 -7.81
CA ALA A 411 29.84 -4.72 -6.57
C ALA A 411 28.65 -5.67 -6.83
N THR A 412 28.77 -6.93 -6.38
CA THR A 412 27.72 -7.94 -6.59
C THR A 412 26.70 -7.87 -5.46
N PHE A 413 25.51 -7.34 -5.75
CA PHE A 413 24.40 -7.28 -4.81
C PHE A 413 23.64 -8.61 -4.75
N GLN A 414 22.89 -8.80 -3.66
CA GLN A 414 21.92 -9.87 -3.52
C GLN A 414 20.75 -9.73 -4.51
N GLN A 415 20.06 -10.83 -4.82
CA GLN A 415 18.89 -10.82 -5.71
C GLN A 415 17.67 -10.11 -5.10
N GLY A 416 17.59 -10.10 -3.76
CA GLY A 416 16.46 -9.58 -3.00
C GLY A 416 15.22 -10.49 -3.05
N LEU A 417 14.37 -10.39 -2.03
CA LEU A 417 13.12 -11.15 -1.95
C LEU A 417 12.01 -10.49 -2.74
N LYS A 418 11.11 -11.26 -3.33
CA LYS A 418 9.91 -10.74 -4.02
C LYS A 418 8.66 -10.93 -3.13
N PRO A 419 8.26 -9.95 -2.32
CA PRO A 419 7.10 -10.08 -1.43
C PRO A 419 5.75 -9.92 -2.17
N SER A 420 5.59 -10.56 -3.34
CA SER A 420 4.42 -10.40 -4.22
C SER A 420 3.13 -10.96 -3.59
N THR A 421 3.20 -12.15 -2.98
CA THR A 421 2.06 -12.74 -2.25
C THR A 421 1.64 -11.89 -1.06
N PHE A 422 2.61 -11.36 -0.31
CA PHE A 422 2.34 -10.45 0.81
C PHE A 422 1.65 -9.17 0.33
N LYS A 423 2.19 -8.51 -0.71
CA LYS A 423 1.58 -7.30 -1.29
C LYS A 423 0.14 -7.56 -1.75
N SER A 424 -0.08 -8.67 -2.47
CA SER A 424 -1.40 -9.04 -2.98
C SER A 424 -2.40 -9.26 -1.85
N LEU A 425 -1.99 -9.96 -0.78
CA LEU A 425 -2.83 -10.22 0.39
C LEU A 425 -3.18 -8.94 1.15
N ILE A 426 -2.16 -8.16 1.52
CA ILE A 426 -2.35 -6.95 2.33
C ILE A 426 -3.11 -5.88 1.56
N GLY A 427 -2.83 -5.70 0.27
CA GLY A 427 -3.56 -4.76 -0.58
C GLY A 427 -4.98 -5.19 -0.98
N LYS A 428 -5.38 -6.44 -0.71
CA LYS A 428 -6.65 -7.01 -1.20
C LYS A 428 -7.85 -6.20 -0.71
N GLY A 429 -8.58 -5.61 -1.66
CA GLY A 429 -9.77 -4.79 -1.39
C GLY A 429 -9.47 -3.35 -0.98
N HIS A 430 -8.20 -2.93 -0.92
CA HIS A 430 -7.84 -1.54 -0.69
C HIS A 430 -7.71 -0.79 -2.02
N PRO A 431 -8.33 0.40 -2.20
CA PRO A 431 -8.29 1.13 -3.46
C PRO A 431 -6.86 1.49 -3.90
N GLU A 432 -6.01 1.89 -2.96
CA GLU A 432 -4.62 2.28 -3.27
C GLU A 432 -3.64 1.10 -3.25
N PHE A 433 -3.48 0.40 -2.12
CA PHE A 433 -2.46 -0.66 -1.96
C PHE A 433 -2.68 -1.92 -2.81
N SER A 434 -3.87 -2.13 -3.39
CA SER A 434 -4.08 -3.19 -4.40
C SER A 434 -3.37 -2.89 -5.73
N THR A 435 -3.19 -1.61 -6.06
CA THR A 435 -2.58 -1.15 -7.31
C THR A 435 -1.06 -1.24 -7.27
N MET A 436 -0.42 -1.07 -8.43
CA MET A 436 1.04 -0.92 -8.53
C MET A 436 1.49 0.56 -8.58
N LYS A 437 0.65 1.50 -8.11
CA LYS A 437 1.03 2.91 -8.00
C LYS A 437 2.03 3.12 -6.87
N GLN A 438 2.74 4.26 -6.93
CA GLN A 438 3.50 4.74 -5.78
C GLN A 438 2.55 5.16 -4.67
N GLN A 439 2.91 4.87 -3.43
CA GLN A 439 2.08 5.13 -2.25
C GLN A 439 2.89 5.73 -1.12
N ASP A 440 2.21 6.33 -0.16
CA ASP A 440 2.84 6.94 1.01
C ASP A 440 3.25 5.91 2.06
N SER A 441 4.48 6.05 2.59
CA SER A 441 5.01 5.09 3.58
C SER A 441 4.35 5.21 4.96
N GLU A 442 3.85 6.40 5.34
CA GLU A 442 3.16 6.60 6.62
C GLU A 442 1.76 6.01 6.56
N GLU A 443 1.05 6.26 5.46
CA GLU A 443 -0.26 5.67 5.20
C GLU A 443 -0.17 4.14 5.17
N PHE A 444 0.84 3.58 4.49
CA PHE A 444 1.05 2.13 4.46
C PHE A 444 1.36 1.55 5.85
N LEU A 445 2.16 2.24 6.67
CA LEU A 445 2.45 1.82 8.05
C LEU A 445 1.15 1.77 8.89
N GLY A 446 0.35 2.83 8.88
CA GLY A 446 -0.93 2.89 9.59
C GLY A 446 -1.92 1.83 9.10
N TYR A 447 -1.98 1.62 7.78
CA TYR A 447 -2.80 0.58 7.18
C TYR A 447 -2.35 -0.83 7.60
N LEU A 448 -1.04 -1.11 7.54
CA LEU A 448 -0.49 -2.40 7.95
C LEU A 448 -0.79 -2.67 9.42
N VAL A 449 -0.59 -1.70 10.31
CA VAL A 449 -0.95 -1.81 11.75
C VAL A 449 -2.43 -2.16 11.91
N THR A 450 -3.32 -1.51 11.16
CA THR A 450 -4.76 -1.79 11.18
C THR A 450 -5.07 -3.22 10.72
N VAL A 451 -4.45 -3.68 9.64
CA VAL A 451 -4.62 -5.05 9.13
C VAL A 451 -4.14 -6.09 10.15
N LEU A 452 -2.99 -5.85 10.78
CA LEU A 452 -2.44 -6.74 11.80
C LEU A 452 -3.34 -6.79 13.03
N ARG A 453 -3.78 -5.64 13.57
CA ARG A 453 -4.72 -5.58 14.70
C ARG A 453 -6.01 -6.34 14.42
N ARG A 454 -6.54 -6.23 13.20
CA ARG A 454 -7.73 -6.98 12.79
C ARG A 454 -7.49 -8.49 12.78
N ASP A 455 -6.34 -8.94 12.25
CA ASP A 455 -5.98 -10.36 12.28
C ASP A 455 -5.77 -10.86 13.73
N TRP A 456 -5.16 -10.04 14.59
CA TRP A 456 -5.01 -10.34 16.03
C TRP A 456 -6.32 -10.46 16.76
N LYS A 457 -7.26 -9.54 16.56
CA LYS A 457 -8.59 -9.62 17.16
C LYS A 457 -9.30 -10.92 16.79
N LYS A 458 -9.09 -11.43 15.56
CA LYS A 458 -9.65 -12.71 15.11
C LYS A 458 -8.98 -13.93 15.74
N ARG A 459 -7.66 -13.93 15.88
CA ARG A 459 -6.88 -15.10 16.35
C ARG A 459 -6.70 -15.17 17.86
N GLY A 460 -6.74 -14.02 18.54
CA GLY A 460 -6.23 -13.86 19.91
C GLY A 460 -4.70 -13.96 19.98
N GLY A 461 -4.13 -13.49 21.10
CA GLY A 461 -2.69 -13.50 21.35
C GLY A 461 -2.14 -12.14 21.73
N ASP A 462 -0.80 -12.05 21.81
CA ASP A 462 -0.11 -10.79 22.06
C ASP A 462 0.08 -10.02 20.74
N ASP A 463 -0.31 -8.75 20.77
CA ASP A 463 -0.36 -7.87 19.61
C ASP A 463 0.93 -7.03 19.54
N PRO A 464 1.87 -7.35 18.62
CA PRO A 464 3.13 -6.63 18.49
C PRO A 464 2.94 -5.17 18.06
N THR A 465 1.76 -4.78 17.56
CA THR A 465 1.49 -3.38 17.16
C THR A 465 1.21 -2.46 18.35
N ARG A 466 1.01 -3.00 19.56
CA ARG A 466 0.81 -2.20 20.78
C ARG A 466 2.04 -1.40 21.16
N VAL A 467 3.22 -1.74 20.64
CA VAL A 467 4.47 -1.02 20.88
C VAL A 467 4.42 0.42 20.38
N PHE A 468 3.59 0.71 19.37
CA PHE A 468 3.39 2.05 18.79
C PHE A 468 2.31 2.85 19.52
N LEU A 469 1.41 2.17 20.24
CA LEU A 469 0.18 2.77 20.75
C LEU A 469 0.47 3.68 21.94
N TYR A 470 0.02 4.93 21.85
CA TYR A 470 0.12 5.91 22.93
C TYR A 470 -1.17 6.71 23.07
N THR A 471 -1.31 7.41 24.20
CA THR A 471 -2.48 8.24 24.48
C THR A 471 -2.10 9.70 24.61
N THR A 472 -3.00 10.56 24.11
CA THR A 472 -2.94 12.01 24.33
C THR A 472 -4.16 12.46 25.11
N SER A 473 -4.01 13.50 25.92
CA SER A 473 -5.08 14.18 26.63
C SER A 473 -5.25 15.57 26.05
N GLN A 474 -6.39 15.81 25.42
CA GLN A 474 -6.84 17.12 25.02
C GLN A 474 -7.57 17.80 26.19
N ARG A 475 -7.09 18.96 26.61
CA ARG A 475 -7.69 19.83 27.62
C ARG A 475 -8.28 21.06 26.95
N LEU A 476 -9.58 21.28 27.15
CA LEU A 476 -10.31 22.48 26.73
C LEU A 476 -10.69 23.30 27.95
N GLN A 477 -10.40 24.60 27.98
CA GLN A 477 -10.75 25.50 29.08
C GLN A 477 -11.47 26.74 28.57
N CYS A 478 -12.65 27.03 29.13
CA CYS A 478 -13.33 28.29 28.87
C CYS A 478 -12.59 29.47 29.52
N THR A 479 -12.34 30.56 28.80
CA THR A 479 -11.65 31.74 29.35
C THR A 479 -12.51 32.52 30.36
N ASN A 480 -13.84 32.45 30.23
CA ASN A 480 -14.77 33.17 31.09
C ASN A 480 -15.08 32.42 32.40
N CYS A 481 -15.70 31.23 32.32
CA CYS A 481 -16.07 30.45 33.52
C CYS A 481 -14.94 29.59 34.09
N ARG A 482 -13.80 29.47 33.39
CA ARG A 482 -12.63 28.64 33.77
C ARG A 482 -12.87 27.14 33.91
N LYS A 483 -14.08 26.66 33.60
CA LYS A 483 -14.39 25.24 33.56
C LYS A 483 -13.67 24.54 32.42
N VAL A 484 -13.36 23.27 32.62
CA VAL A 484 -12.52 22.47 31.74
C VAL A 484 -13.23 21.23 31.21
N ARG A 485 -12.77 20.70 30.09
CA ARG A 485 -13.18 19.39 29.56
C ARG A 485 -11.94 18.64 29.10
N TYR A 486 -11.81 17.39 29.50
CA TYR A 486 -10.74 16.50 29.07
C TYR A 486 -11.28 15.47 28.09
N ARG A 487 -10.49 15.16 27.08
CA ARG A 487 -10.72 14.06 26.15
C ARG A 487 -9.42 13.30 25.98
N THR A 488 -9.48 11.97 25.99
CA THR A 488 -8.31 11.12 25.76
C THR A 488 -8.47 10.43 24.42
N ASP A 489 -7.43 10.52 23.59
CA ASP A 489 -7.40 9.91 22.26
C ASP A 489 -6.17 9.00 22.13
N GLU A 490 -6.35 7.84 21.51
CA GLU A 490 -5.30 6.88 21.18
C GLU A 490 -4.70 7.18 19.79
N SER A 491 -3.39 6.98 19.63
CA SER A 491 -2.71 7.17 18.35
C SER A 491 -1.46 6.29 18.24
N ASP A 492 -1.01 6.04 17.02
CA ASP A 492 0.18 5.24 16.69
C ASP A 492 1.33 6.06 16.12
N VAL A 493 1.01 7.24 15.54
CA VAL A 493 1.97 8.08 14.81
C VAL A 493 1.82 9.53 15.26
N LEU A 494 2.91 10.10 15.77
CA LEU A 494 2.98 11.51 16.12
C LEU A 494 3.32 12.34 14.87
N SER A 495 2.27 12.85 14.22
CA SER A 495 2.40 13.73 13.06
C SER A 495 2.70 15.18 13.47
N VAL A 496 3.91 15.66 13.18
CA VAL A 496 4.35 17.03 13.50
C VAL A 496 4.33 17.92 12.27
N ALA A 497 3.77 19.12 12.40
CA ALA A 497 3.86 20.16 11.37
C ALA A 497 5.29 20.74 11.35
N VAL A 498 5.89 20.86 10.17
CA VAL A 498 7.22 21.44 10.00
C VAL A 498 7.08 22.86 9.45
N PRO A 499 7.46 23.91 10.22
CA PRO A 499 7.43 25.29 9.75
C PRO A 499 8.27 25.51 8.48
N ALA A 500 7.63 26.01 7.43
CA ALA A 500 8.30 26.34 6.17
C ALA A 500 8.82 27.78 6.18
N ILE A 501 9.98 28.00 6.79
CA ILE A 501 10.62 29.32 6.84
C ILE A 501 11.63 29.42 5.68
N GLU A 502 11.34 30.27 4.70
CA GLU A 502 12.23 30.49 3.55
C GLU A 502 13.47 31.27 3.97
N LYS A 503 14.66 30.75 3.63
CA LYS A 503 15.93 31.40 3.91
C LYS A 503 16.40 32.21 2.70
N GLU A 504 16.63 31.52 1.58
CA GLU A 504 17.22 32.08 0.35
C GLU A 504 16.70 31.30 -0.86
N ARG A 505 16.77 31.89 -2.06
CA ARG A 505 16.47 31.17 -3.30
C ARG A 505 17.78 30.89 -4.03
N ASP A 506 18.06 29.63 -4.31
CA ASP A 506 19.27 29.24 -5.02
C ASP A 506 19.24 29.83 -6.44
N SER A 507 20.25 30.64 -6.74
CA SER A 507 20.37 31.36 -8.01
C SER A 507 20.64 30.44 -9.21
N GLN A 508 21.15 29.23 -8.99
CA GLN A 508 21.48 28.26 -10.04
C GLN A 508 20.35 27.26 -10.29
N THR A 509 19.69 26.78 -9.24
CA THR A 509 18.63 25.76 -9.36
C THR A 509 17.21 26.32 -9.28
N ASN A 510 17.04 27.61 -8.96
CA ASN A 510 15.75 28.26 -8.70
C ASN A 510 14.93 27.62 -7.56
N LYS A 511 15.52 26.70 -6.79
CA LYS A 511 14.90 26.05 -5.63
C LYS A 511 14.93 26.97 -4.41
N THR A 512 13.85 26.96 -3.65
CA THR A 512 13.79 27.65 -2.35
C THR A 512 14.53 26.82 -1.32
N LEU A 513 15.47 27.44 -0.62
CA LEU A 513 16.18 26.84 0.52
C LEU A 513 15.44 27.23 1.81
N TYR A 514 15.14 26.25 2.63
CA TYR A 514 14.45 26.43 3.91
C TYR A 514 15.44 26.50 5.06
N GLN A 515 15.05 27.20 6.13
CA GLN A 515 15.82 27.24 7.37
C GLN A 515 15.74 25.89 8.10
N ASP A 516 16.83 25.52 8.77
CA ASP A 516 16.88 24.36 9.66
C ASP A 516 15.86 24.51 10.81
N VAL A 517 15.08 23.47 11.03
CA VAL A 517 14.06 23.40 12.09
C VAL A 517 14.41 22.30 13.08
N LEU A 518 14.39 22.59 14.38
CA LEU A 518 14.60 21.57 15.40
C LEU A 518 13.35 20.70 15.56
N LEU A 519 13.50 19.37 15.58
CA LEU A 519 12.39 18.45 15.79
C LEU A 519 11.64 18.72 17.12
N THR A 520 12.39 19.07 18.16
CA THR A 520 11.81 19.42 19.48
C THR A 520 10.92 20.65 19.40
N GLN A 521 11.23 21.63 18.55
CA GLN A 521 10.38 22.81 18.34
C GLN A 521 9.08 22.43 17.63
N CYS A 522 9.13 21.51 16.65
CA CYS A 522 7.92 21.01 16.00
C CYS A 522 6.99 20.31 17.00
N ILE A 523 7.55 19.49 17.90
CA ILE A 523 6.80 18.81 18.96
C ILE A 523 6.24 19.83 19.97
N ASP A 524 7.07 20.77 20.44
CA ASP A 524 6.65 21.82 21.38
C ASP A 524 5.50 22.68 20.80
N SER A 525 5.57 22.99 19.50
CA SER A 525 4.52 23.70 18.77
C SER A 525 3.21 22.91 18.73
N LEU A 526 3.27 21.61 18.43
CA LEU A 526 2.11 20.72 18.42
C LEU A 526 1.41 20.62 19.79
N LEU A 527 2.19 20.65 20.87
CA LEU A 527 1.69 20.52 22.25
C LEU A 527 1.40 21.87 22.92
N SER A 528 1.56 22.98 22.20
CA SER A 528 1.33 24.33 22.70
C SER A 528 -0.18 24.63 22.83
N PRO A 529 -0.57 25.51 23.77
CA PRO A 529 -1.97 25.91 23.91
C PRO A 529 -2.42 26.81 22.74
N GLU A 530 -3.55 26.47 22.15
CA GLU A 530 -4.24 27.20 21.07
C GLU A 530 -5.46 27.95 21.62
N LEU A 531 -5.65 29.20 21.19
CA LEU A 531 -6.83 29.99 21.54
C LEU A 531 -7.90 29.86 20.45
N LEU A 532 -9.09 29.43 20.85
CA LEU A 532 -10.30 29.39 20.04
C LEU A 532 -11.12 30.64 20.36
N GLU A 533 -11.37 31.52 19.38
CA GLU A 533 -12.03 32.82 19.62
C GLU A 533 -13.56 32.69 19.79
N ASP A 534 -14.21 31.80 19.04
CA ASP A 534 -15.68 31.68 18.96
C ASP A 534 -16.23 30.36 19.54
N TYR A 535 -15.71 29.92 20.68
CA TYR A 535 -16.19 28.69 21.33
C TYR A 535 -17.52 28.91 22.07
N HIS A 536 -18.54 28.12 21.73
CA HIS A 536 -19.83 28.16 22.40
C HIS A 536 -19.78 27.33 23.70
N CYS A 537 -19.64 28.03 24.84
CA CYS A 537 -19.47 27.36 26.12
C CYS A 537 -20.82 26.90 26.71
N PRO A 538 -20.99 25.60 27.06
CA PRO A 538 -22.25 25.07 27.60
C PRO A 538 -22.58 25.64 29.00
N SER A 539 -21.57 26.04 29.78
CA SER A 539 -21.80 26.68 31.08
C SER A 539 -22.09 28.17 30.98
N CYS A 540 -21.56 28.88 29.97
CA CYS A 540 -21.79 30.32 29.79
C CYS A 540 -22.99 30.63 28.89
N LYS A 541 -23.39 29.66 28.04
CA LYS A 541 -24.48 29.79 27.05
C LYS A 541 -24.30 30.95 26.07
N MET A 542 -23.05 31.28 25.75
CA MET A 542 -22.68 32.35 24.84
C MET A 542 -21.32 32.03 24.18
N PRO A 543 -21.03 32.58 23.00
CA PRO A 543 -19.71 32.48 22.39
C PRO A 543 -18.68 33.18 23.29
N VAL A 544 -17.58 32.48 23.57
CA VAL A 544 -16.47 32.93 24.41
C VAL A 544 -15.16 32.38 23.86
N GLY A 545 -14.04 33.01 24.22
CA GLY A 545 -12.73 32.41 23.98
C GLY A 545 -12.54 31.12 24.78
N ALA A 546 -11.89 30.11 24.21
CA ALA A 546 -11.45 28.90 24.92
C ALA A 546 -10.02 28.54 24.57
N VAL A 547 -9.28 28.00 25.54
CA VAL A 547 -7.91 27.50 25.32
C VAL A 547 -7.97 25.99 25.17
N LYS A 548 -7.49 25.48 24.04
CA LYS A 548 -7.34 24.06 23.75
C LYS A 548 -5.87 23.69 23.80
N GLN A 549 -5.52 22.61 24.47
CA GLN A 549 -4.16 22.10 24.51
C GLN A 549 -4.16 20.59 24.47
N THR A 550 -3.28 19.98 23.68
CA THR A 550 -3.08 18.54 23.66
C THR A 550 -1.74 18.21 24.30
N LEU A 551 -1.73 17.28 25.25
CA LEU A 551 -0.53 16.78 25.93
C LEU A 551 -0.47 15.25 25.83
N VAL A 552 0.70 14.67 26.02
CA VAL A 552 0.88 13.21 25.99
C VAL A 552 0.53 12.62 27.36
N SER A 553 -0.35 11.63 27.40
CA SER A 553 -0.79 10.96 28.64
C SER A 553 -0.06 9.65 28.90
N SER A 554 0.45 9.01 27.85
CA SER A 554 1.30 7.84 27.94
C SER A 554 2.26 7.77 26.76
N PHE A 555 3.37 7.06 26.96
CA PHE A 555 4.51 6.98 26.06
C PHE A 555 4.65 5.57 25.50
N PRO A 556 4.73 5.39 24.17
CA PRO A 556 4.86 4.06 23.58
C PRO A 556 6.29 3.51 23.77
N SER A 557 6.48 2.19 23.67
CA SER A 557 7.84 1.62 23.64
C SER A 557 8.60 2.04 22.37
N VAL A 558 7.86 2.21 21.27
CA VAL A 558 8.37 2.68 19.99
C VAL A 558 7.56 3.89 19.54
N LEU A 559 8.20 5.06 19.48
CA LEU A 559 7.58 6.29 19.02
C LEU A 559 7.85 6.50 17.53
N VAL A 560 6.77 6.54 16.74
CA VAL A 560 6.84 6.91 15.31
C VAL A 560 6.50 8.39 15.17
N ILE A 561 7.39 9.15 14.54
CA ILE A 561 7.18 10.56 14.24
C ILE A 561 7.13 10.75 12.73
N HIS A 562 6.03 11.33 12.26
CA HIS A 562 5.84 11.74 10.87
C HIS A 562 6.07 13.24 10.76
N ALA A 563 7.10 13.64 9.99
CA ALA A 563 7.36 15.04 9.70
C ALA A 563 6.57 15.49 8.46
N LYS A 564 5.51 16.27 8.68
CA LYS A 564 4.66 16.81 7.61
C LYS A 564 5.41 17.87 6.80
N LYS A 565 6.04 17.42 5.72
CA LYS A 565 6.85 18.24 4.78
C LYS A 565 6.11 18.49 3.46
N PHE A 566 4.79 18.48 3.50
CA PHE A 566 3.94 18.77 2.35
C PHE A 566 3.04 19.96 2.65
N GLN A 567 2.89 20.84 1.67
CA GLN A 567 1.93 21.95 1.74
C GLN A 567 1.21 22.12 0.41
N LEU A 568 0.00 22.66 0.45
CA LEU A 568 -0.72 23.07 -0.75
C LEU A 568 -0.20 24.44 -1.21
N VAL A 569 0.56 24.47 -2.30
CA VAL A 569 0.95 25.71 -2.97
C VAL A 569 0.01 25.90 -4.16
N ASN A 570 -0.86 26.91 -4.11
CA ASN A 570 -1.89 27.14 -5.13
C ASN A 570 -2.79 25.92 -5.39
N TRP A 571 -3.21 25.21 -4.33
CA TRP A 571 -3.99 23.96 -4.41
C TRP A 571 -3.26 22.78 -5.05
N VAL A 572 -1.96 22.91 -5.33
CA VAL A 572 -1.11 21.79 -5.79
C VAL A 572 -0.26 21.33 -4.60
N PRO A 573 -0.31 20.03 -4.23
CA PRO A 573 0.58 19.47 -3.23
C PRO A 573 2.04 19.64 -3.64
N ALA A 574 2.84 20.28 -2.78
CA ALA A 574 4.26 20.49 -2.99
C ALA A 574 5.04 19.90 -1.82
N LYS A 575 6.08 19.13 -2.15
CA LYS A 575 7.06 18.65 -1.18
C LYS A 575 8.02 19.79 -0.84
N LEU A 576 8.31 19.94 0.44
CA LEU A 576 9.25 20.93 0.96
C LEU A 576 10.47 20.21 1.50
N ASP A 577 11.63 20.50 0.92
CA ASP A 577 12.91 19.96 1.38
C ASP A 577 13.40 20.75 2.60
N ILE A 578 12.64 20.69 3.70
CA ILE A 578 12.96 21.37 4.97
C ILE A 578 13.86 20.46 5.82
N PRO A 579 15.08 20.90 6.18
CA PRO A 579 15.95 20.16 7.09
C PRO A 579 15.39 20.15 8.51
N VAL A 580 15.08 18.96 9.03
CA VAL A 580 14.64 18.75 10.41
C VAL A 580 15.81 18.19 11.21
N ILE A 581 16.32 19.00 12.13
CA ILE A 581 17.49 18.68 12.95
C ILE A 581 17.04 17.96 14.21
N LEU A 582 17.65 16.79 14.46
CA LEU A 582 17.42 16.01 15.67
C LEU A 582 18.27 16.53 16.83
N PRO A 583 17.85 16.31 18.09
CA PRO A 583 18.65 16.61 19.27
C PRO A 583 19.96 15.80 19.31
N ASP A 584 20.91 16.28 20.11
CA ASP A 584 22.23 15.67 20.27
C ASP A 584 22.14 14.18 20.67
N GLY A 585 23.00 13.37 20.06
CA GLY A 585 23.02 11.92 20.27
C GLY A 585 21.83 11.16 19.67
N ASP A 586 20.98 11.83 18.88
CA ASP A 586 19.70 11.32 18.40
C ASP A 586 18.75 10.91 19.54
N ILE A 587 18.85 11.59 20.69
CA ILE A 587 18.05 11.31 21.90
C ILE A 587 16.95 12.36 22.07
N LEU A 588 15.70 11.93 21.95
CA LEU A 588 14.52 12.76 22.19
C LEU A 588 14.04 12.57 23.63
N GLU A 589 13.86 13.67 24.38
CA GLU A 589 13.40 13.63 25.77
C GLU A 589 12.03 14.32 25.92
N PHE A 590 11.07 13.60 26.49
CA PHE A 590 9.80 14.16 26.95
C PHE A 590 9.84 14.35 28.47
N SER A 591 9.87 15.60 28.89
CA SER A 591 9.80 16.01 30.30
C SER A 591 8.36 16.32 30.77
N GLU A 592 8.19 16.71 32.04
CA GLU A 592 6.88 17.00 32.65
C GLU A 592 6.03 18.01 31.88
N ARG A 593 6.65 18.93 31.12
CA ARG A 593 5.94 19.95 30.36
C ARG A 593 5.07 19.38 29.23
N HIS A 594 5.40 18.19 28.74
CA HIS A 594 4.67 17.51 27.67
C HIS A 594 3.61 16.54 28.21
N PHE A 595 3.58 16.32 29.52
CA PHE A 595 2.79 15.26 30.13
C PHE A 595 1.44 15.77 30.64
N GLY A 596 0.35 15.15 30.18
CA GLY A 596 -1.01 15.44 30.60
C GLY A 596 -1.30 14.84 31.97
N LYS A 597 -1.53 15.69 32.99
CA LYS A 597 -1.80 15.25 34.37
C LYS A 597 -3.27 14.92 34.65
N GLY A 598 -4.14 14.96 33.62
CA GLY A 598 -5.59 14.82 33.76
C GLY A 598 -6.23 15.96 34.54
N LEU A 599 -7.45 15.75 35.04
CA LEU A 599 -8.19 16.72 35.85
C LEU A 599 -7.42 17.07 37.13
N GLN A 600 -7.16 18.36 37.36
CA GLN A 600 -6.39 18.82 38.52
C GLN A 600 -7.28 19.18 39.73
N PRO A 601 -6.75 19.06 40.96
CA PRO A 601 -7.46 19.54 42.16
C PRO A 601 -7.78 21.04 42.06
N GLY A 602 -9.07 21.38 42.05
CA GLY A 602 -9.54 22.77 41.93
C GLY A 602 -10.07 23.16 40.55
N GLU A 603 -10.02 22.26 39.57
CA GLU A 603 -10.70 22.42 38.30
C GLU A 603 -12.16 21.94 38.38
N GLU A 604 -13.07 22.70 37.77
CA GLU A 604 -14.48 22.31 37.62
C GLU A 604 -14.75 21.89 36.18
N GLU A 605 -15.42 20.77 35.98
CA GLU A 605 -15.74 20.27 34.65
C GLU A 605 -16.88 21.07 33.98
N LEU A 606 -16.79 21.22 32.66
CA LEU A 606 -17.87 21.73 31.84
C LEU A 606 -19.03 20.71 31.84
N PRO A 607 -20.29 21.16 31.88
CA PRO A 607 -21.44 20.28 31.69
C PRO A 607 -21.32 19.50 30.39
N GLU A 608 -21.84 18.27 30.37
CA GLU A 608 -22.00 17.52 29.12
C GLU A 608 -22.90 18.31 28.17
N ASP A 609 -22.52 18.38 26.90
CA ASP A 609 -23.40 18.89 25.87
C ASP A 609 -24.54 17.88 25.78
N LYS A 610 -25.75 18.26 26.25
CA LYS A 610 -26.93 17.45 25.92
C LYS A 610 -26.96 17.37 24.40
N PRO A 611 -27.02 16.17 23.79
CA PRO A 611 -27.14 16.08 22.34
C PRO A 611 -28.36 16.91 21.97
N GLU A 612 -28.14 18.02 21.27
CA GLU A 612 -29.23 18.70 20.59
C GLU A 612 -29.80 17.64 19.65
N ALA A 613 -31.08 17.32 19.84
CA ALA A 613 -31.76 16.34 19.01
C ALA A 613 -31.63 16.82 17.56
N SER A 614 -30.73 16.20 16.79
CA SER A 614 -30.55 16.49 15.38
C SER A 614 -31.88 16.23 14.70
N LEU A 615 -32.37 17.19 13.92
CA LEU A 615 -33.55 16.99 13.08
C LEU A 615 -33.33 15.73 12.21
N PRO A 616 -34.34 14.87 12.06
CA PRO A 616 -34.22 13.71 11.20
C PRO A 616 -33.91 14.14 9.76
N GLN A 617 -33.19 13.30 9.03
CA GLN A 617 -32.84 13.57 7.64
C GLN A 617 -34.11 13.54 6.78
N PHE A 618 -34.45 14.66 6.14
CA PHE A 618 -35.66 14.81 5.34
C PHE A 618 -35.44 14.27 3.92
N ASN A 619 -36.49 13.73 3.29
CA ASN A 619 -36.41 13.32 1.89
C ASN A 619 -36.13 14.53 0.98
N GLU A 620 -34.92 14.58 0.40
CA GLU A 620 -34.45 15.72 -0.39
C GLU A 620 -35.29 15.99 -1.65
N ILE A 621 -35.88 14.95 -2.25
CA ILE A 621 -36.69 15.08 -3.47
C ILE A 621 -38.03 15.74 -3.13
N ALA A 622 -38.72 15.24 -2.11
CA ALA A 622 -39.99 15.80 -1.66
C ALA A 622 -39.82 17.22 -1.07
N LEU A 623 -38.73 17.45 -0.33
CA LEU A 623 -38.37 18.76 0.20
C LEU A 623 -38.12 19.77 -0.92
N ALA A 624 -37.32 19.41 -1.92
CA ALA A 624 -37.02 20.26 -3.08
C ALA A 624 -38.29 20.58 -3.90
N GLN A 625 -39.20 19.62 -4.06
CA GLN A 625 -40.48 19.83 -4.75
C GLN A 625 -41.36 20.85 -4.01
N LEU A 626 -41.53 20.70 -2.69
CA LEU A 626 -42.32 21.66 -1.89
C LEU A 626 -41.69 23.06 -1.87
N GLN A 627 -40.36 23.15 -1.81
CA GLN A 627 -39.66 24.43 -1.89
C GLN A 627 -39.78 25.07 -3.28
N ALA A 628 -39.73 24.27 -4.35
CA ALA A 628 -39.94 24.76 -5.72
C ALA A 628 -41.35 25.31 -5.94
N MET A 629 -42.33 24.86 -5.16
CA MET A 629 -43.71 25.38 -5.14
C MET A 629 -43.86 26.66 -4.31
N GLY A 630 -42.80 27.13 -3.65
CA GLY A 630 -42.76 28.38 -2.91
C GLY A 630 -43.03 28.28 -1.42
N PHE A 631 -43.12 27.06 -0.85
CA PHE A 631 -43.27 26.89 0.58
C PHE A 631 -41.95 27.11 1.34
N PRO A 632 -41.96 27.84 2.48
CA PRO A 632 -40.78 28.01 3.33
C PRO A 632 -40.25 26.68 3.87
N LEU A 633 -38.92 26.56 4.01
CA LEU A 633 -38.23 25.33 4.43
C LEU A 633 -38.82 24.71 5.72
N ILE A 634 -39.11 25.54 6.73
CA ILE A 634 -39.65 25.09 8.02
C ILE A 634 -41.01 24.40 7.86
N ARG A 635 -41.88 24.94 7.00
CA ARG A 635 -43.21 24.35 6.74
C ARG A 635 -43.08 23.06 5.95
N CYS A 636 -42.16 23.00 4.97
CA CYS A 636 -41.87 21.76 4.24
C CYS A 636 -41.38 20.65 5.18
N GLN A 637 -40.46 20.98 6.09
CA GLN A 637 -39.94 20.04 7.09
C GLN A 637 -41.02 19.56 8.05
N LYS A 638 -41.91 20.44 8.54
CA LYS A 638 -43.05 20.04 9.40
C LYS A 638 -44.05 19.15 8.68
N ALA A 639 -44.38 19.49 7.43
CA ALA A 639 -45.29 18.67 6.62
C ALA A 639 -44.73 17.27 6.39
N LEU A 640 -43.43 17.18 6.05
CA LEU A 640 -42.75 15.90 5.90
C LEU A 640 -42.73 15.12 7.21
N LEU A 641 -42.45 15.76 8.36
CA LEU A 641 -42.52 15.10 9.67
C LEU A 641 -43.92 14.57 9.98
N ALA A 642 -44.97 15.37 9.72
CA ALA A 642 -46.35 15.01 10.02
C ALA A 642 -46.84 13.79 9.22
N ILE A 643 -46.34 13.61 7.99
CA ILE A 643 -46.66 12.44 7.14
C ILE A 643 -45.67 11.27 7.30
N GLY A 644 -44.73 11.34 8.25
CA GLY A 644 -43.74 10.26 8.50
C GLY A 644 -42.55 10.24 7.54
N ASN A 645 -42.19 11.36 6.94
CA ASN A 645 -41.05 11.58 6.05
C ASN A 645 -41.03 10.62 4.84
N THR A 646 -42.21 10.42 4.25
CA THR A 646 -42.39 9.61 3.04
C THR A 646 -41.98 10.38 1.79
N ASP A 647 -41.79 9.67 0.68
CA ASP A 647 -41.45 10.16 -0.65
C ASP A 647 -42.63 10.84 -1.39
N ASN A 648 -43.80 10.93 -0.76
CA ASN A 648 -45.01 11.47 -1.37
C ASN A 648 -45.18 12.98 -1.09
N ALA A 649 -44.68 13.81 -2.00
CA ALA A 649 -44.80 15.27 -1.90
C ALA A 649 -46.26 15.77 -1.95
N ASP A 650 -47.17 15.06 -2.62
CA ASP A 650 -48.58 15.44 -2.70
C ASP A 650 -49.28 15.31 -1.33
N ALA A 651 -48.95 14.27 -0.56
CA ALA A 651 -49.47 14.09 0.79
C ALA A 651 -48.95 15.17 1.76
N ALA A 652 -47.68 15.56 1.61
CA ALA A 652 -47.10 16.66 2.40
C ALA A 652 -47.75 18.00 2.05
N MET A 653 -48.08 18.20 0.78
CA MET A 653 -48.76 19.39 0.28
C MET A 653 -50.19 19.50 0.81
N GLU A 654 -50.94 18.39 0.80
CA GLU A 654 -52.30 18.34 1.36
C GLU A 654 -52.30 18.68 2.85
N TRP A 655 -51.32 18.17 3.60
CA TRP A 655 -51.12 18.54 5.00
C TRP A 655 -50.80 20.03 5.16
N LEU A 656 -49.90 20.57 4.34
CA LEU A 656 -49.50 21.99 4.33
C LEU A 656 -50.70 22.92 4.10
N PHE A 657 -51.59 22.59 3.16
CA PHE A 657 -52.79 23.38 2.91
C PHE A 657 -53.79 23.32 4.07
N GLY A 658 -53.88 22.18 4.77
CA GLY A 658 -54.76 22.02 5.93
C GLY A 658 -54.31 22.78 7.18
N HIS A 659 -53.01 23.09 7.28
CA HIS A 659 -52.38 23.64 8.50
C HIS A 659 -51.69 25.00 8.23
N MET A 660 -51.96 25.62 7.07
CA MET A 660 -51.26 26.84 6.63
C MET A 660 -51.52 28.07 7.53
N ASP A 661 -52.65 28.06 8.25
CA ASP A 661 -53.11 29.12 9.15
C ASP A 661 -52.79 28.82 10.63
N ASP A 662 -52.09 27.71 10.92
CA ASP A 662 -51.74 27.35 12.29
C ASP A 662 -50.73 28.36 12.87
N PRO A 663 -50.96 28.87 14.09
CA PRO A 663 -50.15 29.94 14.67
C PRO A 663 -48.70 29.53 14.94
N ASP A 664 -48.44 28.23 15.04
CA ASP A 664 -47.13 27.64 15.27
C ASP A 664 -46.50 27.07 13.98
N ILE A 665 -47.12 27.20 12.80
CA ILE A 665 -46.64 26.61 11.53
C ILE A 665 -45.21 27.07 11.18
N ASP A 666 -44.84 28.29 11.56
CA ASP A 666 -43.52 28.89 11.28
C ASP A 666 -42.51 28.76 12.45
N ASP A 667 -42.93 28.23 13.60
CA ASP A 667 -42.03 28.09 14.76
C ASP A 667 -40.94 27.02 14.52
N PRO A 668 -39.75 27.13 15.14
CA PRO A 668 -38.72 26.09 15.08
C PRO A 668 -39.26 24.72 15.51
N ILE A 669 -38.86 23.65 14.80
CA ILE A 669 -39.36 22.29 15.05
C ILE A 669 -38.88 21.80 16.42
N GLN A 670 -39.82 21.58 17.34
CA GLN A 670 -39.56 20.96 18.63
C GLN A 670 -39.81 19.46 18.53
N LEU A 671 -38.74 18.65 18.52
CA LEU A 671 -38.85 17.19 18.52
C LEU A 671 -39.40 16.72 19.87
N THR A 672 -40.71 16.47 19.94
CA THR A 672 -41.30 15.74 21.06
C THR A 672 -41.00 14.26 20.86
N THR A 673 -40.22 13.69 21.78
CA THR A 673 -39.85 12.28 21.80
C THR A 673 -41.10 11.42 22.05
N ASN A 674 -41.86 11.09 21.01
CA ASN A 674 -42.88 10.04 21.06
C ASN A 674 -43.05 9.41 19.67
N SER A 675 -42.51 8.18 19.55
CA SER A 675 -42.86 7.15 18.56
C SER A 675 -42.49 7.41 17.09
N ALA A 676 -41.24 7.08 16.71
CA ALA A 676 -40.90 6.83 15.30
C ALA A 676 -41.31 5.38 14.90
N PRO A 677 -41.85 5.15 13.69
CA PRO A 677 -42.08 3.80 13.18
C PRO A 677 -40.75 3.14 12.77
N SER A 678 -40.60 1.87 13.13
CA SER A 678 -39.37 1.08 12.96
C SER A 678 -38.96 0.97 11.48
N ALA A 679 -37.74 1.40 11.15
CA ALA A 679 -37.05 0.98 9.93
C ALA A 679 -36.86 -0.56 9.93
N PRO A 680 -36.81 -1.24 8.77
CA PRO A 680 -36.54 -2.66 8.71
C PRO A 680 -35.21 -2.96 9.39
N GLY A 681 -35.25 -3.88 10.37
CA GLY A 681 -34.07 -4.25 11.17
C GLY A 681 -32.96 -4.88 10.30
N PRO A 682 -31.72 -4.90 10.82
CA PRO A 682 -30.56 -5.43 10.11
C PRO A 682 -30.79 -6.88 9.68
N SER A 683 -30.43 -7.22 8.44
CA SER A 683 -30.63 -8.57 7.90
C SER A 683 -29.72 -9.58 8.59
N ALA A 684 -30.16 -10.84 8.66
CA ALA A 684 -29.36 -11.91 9.28
C ALA A 684 -28.01 -12.12 8.57
N GLU A 685 -27.95 -11.86 7.26
CA GLU A 685 -26.73 -11.93 6.46
C GLU A 685 -25.74 -10.81 6.81
N GLN A 686 -26.23 -9.57 6.97
CA GLN A 686 -25.39 -8.42 7.38
C GLN A 686 -24.80 -8.62 8.78
N ILE A 687 -25.60 -9.15 9.71
CA ILE A 687 -25.14 -9.48 11.06
C ILE A 687 -24.11 -10.61 11.02
N SER A 688 -24.29 -11.62 10.17
CA SER A 688 -23.32 -12.70 9.99
C SER A 688 -22.00 -12.16 9.44
N MET A 689 -22.03 -11.31 8.41
CA MET A 689 -20.83 -10.72 7.82
C MET A 689 -20.00 -9.95 8.84
N LEU A 690 -20.64 -9.12 9.67
CA LEU A 690 -19.95 -8.39 10.75
C LEU A 690 -19.49 -9.32 11.89
N SER A 691 -20.22 -10.41 12.15
CA SER A 691 -19.81 -11.41 13.14
C SER A 691 -18.58 -12.20 12.67
N ASP A 692 -18.51 -12.52 11.38
CA ASP A 692 -17.34 -13.15 10.73
C ASP A 692 -16.11 -12.23 10.72
N MET A 693 -16.33 -10.92 10.85
CA MET A 693 -15.27 -9.93 11.06
C MET A 693 -14.76 -9.86 12.50
N GLY A 694 -15.35 -10.61 13.43
CA GLY A 694 -14.91 -10.74 14.83
C GLY A 694 -15.69 -9.90 15.83
N PHE A 695 -16.81 -9.28 15.42
CA PHE A 695 -17.69 -8.53 16.32
C PHE A 695 -18.81 -9.41 16.87
N THR A 696 -19.32 -9.11 18.05
CA THR A 696 -20.47 -9.86 18.57
C THR A 696 -21.74 -9.54 17.79
N SER A 697 -22.71 -10.47 17.78
CA SER A 697 -24.00 -10.23 17.12
C SER A 697 -24.73 -8.99 17.69
N ALA A 698 -24.51 -8.65 18.96
CA ALA A 698 -25.06 -7.45 19.60
C ALA A 698 -24.41 -6.17 19.05
N GLN A 699 -23.08 -6.14 18.98
CA GLN A 699 -22.31 -5.05 18.37
C GLN A 699 -22.66 -4.83 16.90
N ALA A 700 -22.69 -5.92 16.11
CA ALA A 700 -23.07 -5.87 14.69
C ALA A 700 -24.46 -5.29 14.48
N LYS A 701 -25.45 -5.69 15.28
CA LYS A 701 -26.82 -5.16 15.21
C LYS A 701 -26.89 -3.67 15.56
N LYS A 702 -26.14 -3.25 16.58
CA LYS A 702 -26.09 -1.85 17.02
C LYS A 702 -25.43 -0.98 15.96
N ALA A 703 -24.27 -1.39 15.46
CA ALA A 703 -23.55 -0.68 14.42
C ALA A 703 -24.36 -0.53 13.13
N LEU A 704 -24.99 -1.61 12.65
CA LEU A 704 -25.88 -1.54 11.48
C LEU A 704 -27.07 -0.61 11.73
N ARG A 705 -27.59 -0.53 12.96
CA ARG A 705 -28.67 0.39 13.28
C ARG A 705 -28.21 1.85 13.24
N GLU A 706 -27.04 2.15 13.81
CA GLU A 706 -26.46 3.50 13.83
C GLU A 706 -26.01 3.98 12.43
N THR A 707 -25.77 3.06 11.50
CA THR A 707 -25.29 3.37 10.15
C THR A 707 -26.32 3.15 9.04
N GLY A 708 -27.59 2.97 9.39
CA GLY A 708 -28.67 2.82 8.40
C GLY A 708 -28.60 1.51 7.60
N ASN A 709 -28.10 0.44 8.20
CA ASN A 709 -27.83 -0.89 7.64
C ASN A 709 -26.75 -0.90 6.55
N ASP A 710 -25.90 0.12 6.48
CA ASP A 710 -24.71 0.12 5.64
C ASP A 710 -23.57 -0.65 6.33
N ILE A 711 -23.08 -1.70 5.67
CA ILE A 711 -22.05 -2.60 6.22
C ILE A 711 -20.71 -1.89 6.37
N GLU A 712 -20.28 -1.11 5.38
CA GLU A 712 -18.95 -0.46 5.40
C GLU A 712 -18.88 0.58 6.51
N ARG A 713 -19.94 1.39 6.63
CA ARG A 713 -20.07 2.34 7.72
C ARG A 713 -20.22 1.65 9.06
N ALA A 714 -20.94 0.53 9.14
CA ALA A 714 -21.07 -0.25 10.39
C ALA A 714 -19.71 -0.79 10.87
N VAL A 715 -18.86 -1.24 9.93
CA VAL A 715 -17.50 -1.65 10.24
C VAL A 715 -16.70 -0.48 10.81
N GLU A 716 -16.70 0.67 10.14
CA GLU A 716 -16.00 1.88 10.61
C GLU A 716 -16.51 2.34 11.98
N TRP A 717 -17.83 2.29 12.20
CA TRP A 717 -18.46 2.61 13.48
C TRP A 717 -18.00 1.67 14.60
N LEU A 718 -17.93 0.35 14.32
CA LEU A 718 -17.44 -0.65 15.27
C LEU A 718 -15.96 -0.48 15.62
N PHE A 719 -15.16 0.00 14.67
CA PHE A 719 -13.75 0.30 14.91
C PHE A 719 -13.53 1.60 15.68
N SER A 720 -14.38 2.60 15.48
CA SER A 720 -14.36 3.84 16.27
C SER A 720 -15.00 3.69 17.66
N HIS A 721 -15.78 2.64 17.90
CA HIS A 721 -16.42 2.33 19.18
C HIS A 721 -16.08 0.91 19.68
N PRO A 722 -14.79 0.56 19.84
CA PRO A 722 -14.36 -0.81 20.14
C PRO A 722 -14.78 -1.29 21.54
N ASP A 723 -15.08 -0.37 22.45
CA ASP A 723 -15.49 -0.64 23.83
C ASP A 723 -17.01 -0.80 23.99
N ASP A 724 -17.81 -0.53 22.96
CA ASP A 724 -19.26 -0.66 23.02
C ASP A 724 -19.65 -2.14 22.95
N THR A 725 -20.28 -2.67 23.99
CA THR A 725 -20.68 -4.09 24.06
C THR A 725 -21.95 -4.42 23.27
N GLY A 726 -22.60 -3.42 22.67
CA GLY A 726 -23.78 -3.62 21.84
C GLY A 726 -25.10 -3.73 22.62
N ASP A 727 -25.14 -3.39 23.91
CA ASP A 727 -26.38 -3.41 24.69
C ASP A 727 -27.27 -2.18 24.39
N ASN A 728 -28.57 -2.44 24.24
CA ASN A 728 -29.62 -1.43 24.08
C ASN A 728 -30.15 -1.08 25.47
N ASP A 729 -29.69 0.02 26.07
CA ASP A 729 -30.17 0.39 27.39
C ASP A 729 -31.59 0.98 27.32
N SER A 730 -32.56 0.18 27.75
CA SER A 730 -33.88 0.65 28.20
C SER A 730 -34.30 -0.17 29.42
N GLY A 731 -33.60 0.01 30.53
CA GLY A 731 -34.00 -0.48 31.85
C GLY A 731 -33.20 0.18 32.98
N PRO A 732 -33.81 0.48 34.14
CA PRO A 732 -33.16 1.30 35.16
C PRO A 732 -31.91 0.61 35.74
N ILE A 733 -30.80 1.34 35.66
CA ILE A 733 -29.47 0.99 36.16
C ILE A 733 -29.56 0.57 37.63
N SER A 734 -29.30 -0.71 37.91
CA SER A 734 -28.85 -1.14 39.23
C SER A 734 -27.34 -0.89 39.31
N THR A 735 -27.01 0.22 39.97
CA THR A 735 -25.66 0.62 40.36
C THR A 735 -25.01 -0.45 41.24
N THR A 736 -24.12 -1.24 40.68
CA THR A 736 -22.82 -1.66 41.27
C THR A 736 -22.07 -2.55 40.28
N GLN A 737 -21.45 -1.94 39.27
CA GLN A 737 -20.23 -2.51 38.71
C GLN A 737 -19.10 -1.57 39.13
N GLN A 738 -18.21 -2.10 39.96
CA GLN A 738 -16.94 -1.47 40.28
C GLN A 738 -16.18 -1.30 38.96
N THR A 739 -16.04 -0.06 38.52
CA THR A 739 -15.17 0.35 37.43
C THR A 739 -13.74 -0.05 37.80
N GLN A 740 -13.22 -1.13 37.20
CA GLN A 740 -11.78 -1.30 37.17
C GLN A 740 -11.19 -0.17 36.31
N PRO A 741 -10.13 0.51 36.77
CA PRO A 741 -9.52 1.58 35.98
C PRO A 741 -8.94 0.97 34.69
N LYS A 742 -9.36 1.49 33.52
CA LYS A 742 -8.73 1.16 32.23
C LYS A 742 -7.23 1.43 32.34
N THR A 743 -6.40 0.41 32.12
CA THR A 743 -4.94 0.56 32.05
C THR A 743 -4.58 1.29 30.77
N LEU A 744 -3.99 2.49 30.88
CA LEU A 744 -3.47 3.24 29.73
C LEU A 744 -2.38 2.41 29.00
N PRO A 745 -2.38 2.35 27.66
CA PRO A 745 -1.30 1.70 26.92
C PRO A 745 0.01 2.49 27.06
N GLY A 746 1.15 1.81 27.10
CA GLY A 746 2.47 2.44 27.22
C GLY A 746 2.89 2.80 28.65
N SER A 747 3.96 3.59 28.76
CA SER A 747 4.55 4.05 30.02
C SER A 747 4.04 5.44 30.41
N THR A 748 3.81 5.69 31.69
CA THR A 748 3.52 7.03 32.23
C THR A 748 4.74 7.64 32.93
N VAL A 749 5.90 6.99 32.84
CA VAL A 749 7.14 7.43 33.49
C VAL A 749 7.74 8.61 32.73
N VAL A 750 8.12 9.64 33.49
CA VAL A 750 8.77 10.87 33.00
C VAL A 750 10.08 11.08 33.77
N PRO A 751 11.19 11.50 33.13
CA PRO A 751 11.32 11.78 31.70
C PRO A 751 11.32 10.51 30.85
N ALA A 752 10.57 10.52 29.74
CA ALA A 752 10.64 9.46 28.74
C ALA A 752 11.73 9.83 27.73
N ARG A 753 12.74 8.96 27.61
CA ARG A 753 13.88 9.16 26.71
C ARG A 753 13.81 8.16 25.58
N TYR A 754 14.04 8.66 24.38
CA TYR A 754 13.97 7.88 23.16
C TYR A 754 15.24 8.03 22.36
N ARG A 755 15.74 6.93 21.78
CA ARG A 755 16.87 6.95 20.86
C ARG A 755 16.41 6.59 19.47
N LEU A 756 16.90 7.31 18.45
CA LEU A 756 16.57 7.00 17.06
C LEU A 756 17.09 5.60 16.69
N LYS A 757 16.18 4.76 16.21
CA LYS A 757 16.44 3.40 15.74
C LYS A 757 16.46 3.32 14.22
N ALA A 758 15.51 3.95 13.56
CA ALA A 758 15.40 3.95 12.11
C ALA A 758 14.77 5.24 11.58
N PHE A 759 15.01 5.55 10.32
CA PHE A 759 14.29 6.59 9.61
C PHE A 759 14.05 6.21 8.15
N ILE A 760 12.91 6.66 7.60
CA ILE A 760 12.52 6.44 6.21
C ILE A 760 12.58 7.77 5.49
N SER A 761 13.29 7.82 4.37
CA SER A 761 13.48 9.02 3.56
C SER A 761 12.76 8.88 2.24
N HIS A 762 11.93 9.87 1.89
CA HIS A 762 11.35 10.02 0.56
C HIS A 762 12.28 10.83 -0.34
N LYS A 763 12.93 10.18 -1.31
CA LYS A 763 13.80 10.81 -2.30
C LYS A 763 13.04 11.08 -3.59
N GLY A 764 12.77 12.35 -3.87
CA GLY A 764 12.04 12.76 -5.06
C GLY A 764 11.60 14.22 -4.92
N PRO A 765 11.51 14.97 -6.02
CA PRO A 765 11.07 16.36 -5.99
C PRO A 765 9.55 16.52 -5.93
N SER A 766 8.79 15.45 -6.20
CA SER A 766 7.33 15.46 -6.30
C SER A 766 6.69 14.83 -5.07
N VAL A 767 5.41 15.12 -4.85
CA VAL A 767 4.56 14.41 -3.86
C VAL A 767 4.01 13.12 -4.47
N HIS A 768 3.81 13.11 -5.80
CA HIS A 768 3.25 11.98 -6.55
C HIS A 768 4.31 11.04 -7.11
N SER A 769 5.59 11.42 -7.01
CA SER A 769 6.69 10.58 -7.46
C SER A 769 7.96 10.73 -6.63
N GLY A 770 8.54 9.59 -6.28
CA GLY A 770 9.83 9.48 -5.64
C GLY A 770 10.17 8.04 -5.28
N HIS A 771 11.13 7.90 -4.39
CA HIS A 771 11.72 6.62 -4.00
C HIS A 771 11.96 6.59 -2.50
N TYR A 772 11.43 5.57 -1.83
CA TYR A 772 11.60 5.39 -0.41
C TYR A 772 12.82 4.52 -0.10
N VAL A 773 13.61 4.94 0.88
CA VAL A 773 14.72 4.16 1.43
C VAL A 773 14.66 4.19 2.96
N ALA A 774 15.09 3.10 3.60
CA ALA A 774 15.17 3.00 5.05
C ALA A 774 16.63 2.98 5.51
N HIS A 775 16.94 3.75 6.55
CA HIS A 775 18.19 3.65 7.29
C HIS A 775 17.89 3.11 8.68
N ILE A 776 18.61 2.07 9.08
CA ILE A 776 18.34 1.33 10.32
C ILE A 776 19.65 1.19 11.09
N ARG A 777 19.61 1.51 12.37
CA ARG A 777 20.72 1.31 13.30
C ARG A 777 20.69 -0.12 13.84
N MET A 778 21.72 -0.88 13.54
CA MET A 778 21.82 -2.30 13.92
C MET A 778 23.27 -2.72 14.16
N PRO A 779 23.53 -3.68 15.07
CA PRO A 779 24.87 -4.25 15.23
C PRO A 779 25.27 -5.03 13.98
N VAL A 780 26.45 -4.72 13.46
CA VAL A 780 27.05 -5.38 12.29
C VAL A 780 28.23 -6.24 12.77
N PRO A 781 28.29 -7.55 12.43
CA PRO A 781 29.42 -8.37 12.82
C PRO A 781 30.70 -7.93 12.11
N ALA A 782 31.79 -7.78 12.89
CA ALA A 782 33.09 -7.28 12.40
C ALA A 782 33.85 -8.25 11.45
N SER A 783 33.37 -9.49 11.26
CA SER A 783 33.92 -10.45 10.29
C SER A 783 32.90 -11.50 9.87
N SER A 784 33.05 -12.04 8.66
CA SER A 784 32.20 -13.08 8.07
C SER A 784 32.35 -14.48 8.68
N GLU A 785 33.23 -14.68 9.68
CA GLU A 785 33.56 -16.01 10.23
C GLU A 785 33.05 -16.28 11.65
N ASP A 786 32.62 -15.27 12.43
CA ASP A 786 32.13 -15.47 13.81
C ASP A 786 30.60 -15.57 13.88
N VAL A 787 30.07 -16.73 13.51
CA VAL A 787 28.63 -17.06 13.56
C VAL A 787 28.20 -17.40 15.00
N LYS A 788 28.17 -16.41 15.87
CA LYS A 788 27.35 -16.42 17.11
C LYS A 788 26.77 -15.02 17.34
N VAL A 789 25.83 -14.64 16.48
CA VAL A 789 24.99 -13.46 16.73
C VAL A 789 23.97 -13.84 17.81
N ASP A 790 24.13 -13.28 18.99
CA ASP A 790 23.06 -13.26 19.99
C ASP A 790 21.92 -12.40 19.42
N VAL A 791 20.76 -13.01 19.22
CA VAL A 791 19.63 -12.41 18.49
C VAL A 791 18.94 -11.31 19.32
N SER A 792 19.32 -11.16 20.59
CA SER A 792 18.97 -10.01 21.40
C SER A 792 19.77 -8.78 20.93
N MET A 793 19.30 -8.11 19.88
CA MET A 793 19.73 -6.72 19.61
C MET A 793 19.10 -5.79 20.66
N ALA A 794 19.52 -5.96 21.91
CA ALA A 794 19.25 -5.01 22.97
C ALA A 794 19.97 -3.71 22.63
N VAL A 795 19.26 -2.59 22.78
CA VAL A 795 19.72 -1.23 22.45
C VAL A 795 20.74 -0.78 23.50
N ASP A 796 21.96 -1.33 23.51
CA ASP A 796 23.02 -0.76 24.35
C ASP A 796 24.46 -1.18 24.00
N SER A 797 24.77 -1.41 22.72
CA SER A 797 26.16 -1.55 22.28
C SER A 797 26.67 -0.23 21.68
N LYS A 798 27.93 0.13 21.98
CA LYS A 798 28.64 1.24 21.31
C LYS A 798 28.99 0.93 19.84
N ASP A 799 28.58 -0.24 19.34
CA ASP A 799 29.01 -0.84 18.09
C ASP A 799 27.87 -0.94 17.04
N ASP A 800 26.74 -0.26 17.27
CA ASP A 800 25.64 -0.21 16.31
C ASP A 800 26.00 0.72 15.13
N GLU A 801 25.86 0.20 13.90
CA GLU A 801 26.15 0.93 12.67
C GLU A 801 24.86 1.23 11.89
N TRP A 802 24.92 2.23 11.01
CA TRP A 802 23.81 2.56 10.12
C TRP A 802 23.86 1.72 8.85
N ILE A 803 22.76 1.03 8.56
CA ILE A 803 22.58 0.25 7.36
C ILE A 803 21.52 0.90 6.49
N LEU A 804 21.83 1.08 5.21
CA LEU A 804 20.90 1.54 4.18
C LEU A 804 20.27 0.34 3.50
N PHE A 805 18.95 0.27 3.58
CA PHE A 805 18.10 -0.64 2.81
C PHE A 805 17.44 0.14 1.68
N ASN A 806 17.87 -0.16 0.45
CA ASN A 806 17.34 0.40 -0.78
C ASN A 806 16.90 -0.76 -1.69
N ASP A 807 15.65 -1.19 -1.52
CA ASP A 807 15.11 -2.39 -2.15
C ASP A 807 16.03 -3.61 -1.96
N GLU A 808 16.51 -4.26 -3.03
CA GLU A 808 17.44 -5.39 -2.95
C GLU A 808 18.86 -4.99 -2.52
N LYS A 809 19.21 -3.71 -2.58
CA LYS A 809 20.54 -3.21 -2.24
C LYS A 809 20.62 -2.92 -0.75
N VAL A 810 21.49 -3.65 -0.06
CA VAL A 810 21.79 -3.48 1.36
C VAL A 810 23.26 -3.15 1.52
N VAL A 811 23.55 -1.99 2.11
CA VAL A 811 24.92 -1.46 2.24
C VAL A 811 25.11 -0.82 3.60
N LYS A 812 26.36 -0.81 4.07
CA LYS A 812 26.75 0.02 5.21
C LYS A 812 26.70 1.49 4.80
N ALA A 813 25.95 2.30 5.52
CA ALA A 813 25.85 3.72 5.26
C ALA A 813 27.01 4.47 5.94
N ASP A 814 27.61 5.42 5.23
CA ASP A 814 28.57 6.34 5.81
C ASP A 814 27.87 7.39 6.69
N GLU A 815 28.60 7.92 7.68
CA GLU A 815 28.03 8.82 8.68
C GLU A 815 27.53 10.15 8.08
N GLU A 816 28.17 10.62 7.02
CA GLU A 816 27.83 11.86 6.33
C GLU A 816 26.50 11.74 5.58
N SER A 817 26.36 10.71 4.73
CA SER A 817 25.11 10.45 4.02
C SER A 817 23.93 10.20 4.95
N VAL A 818 24.16 9.52 6.08
CA VAL A 818 23.16 9.36 7.13
C VAL A 818 22.77 10.72 7.69
N ASN A 819 23.72 11.58 8.03
CA ASN A 819 23.42 12.90 8.60
C ASN A 819 22.69 13.82 7.63
N GLU A 820 22.96 13.74 6.32
CA GLU A 820 22.20 14.49 5.31
C GLU A 820 20.77 13.96 5.17
N LEU A 821 20.62 12.65 4.98
CA LEU A 821 19.32 12.03 4.72
C LEU A 821 18.41 12.01 5.94
N LYS A 822 18.99 11.92 7.15
CA LYS A 822 18.28 12.02 8.43
C LYS A 822 17.60 13.37 8.57
N LYS A 823 18.21 14.47 8.12
CA LYS A 823 17.57 15.81 8.16
C LYS A 823 16.36 15.89 7.23
N LEU A 824 16.41 15.17 6.11
CA LEU A 824 15.37 15.16 5.09
C LEU A 824 14.40 13.98 5.23
N ALA A 825 14.52 13.17 6.29
CA ALA A 825 13.67 12.01 6.49
C ALA A 825 12.20 12.41 6.67
N TYR A 826 11.34 11.48 6.30
CA TYR A 826 9.89 11.61 6.30
C TYR A 826 9.27 10.99 7.54
N LEU A 827 9.72 9.78 7.89
CA LEU A 827 9.37 9.09 9.13
C LEU A 827 10.62 8.84 9.98
N TYR A 828 10.47 9.03 11.28
CA TYR A 828 11.47 8.71 12.29
C TYR A 828 10.90 7.68 13.26
N ILE A 829 11.67 6.66 13.60
CA ILE A 829 11.28 5.58 14.49
C ILE A 829 12.27 5.55 15.65
N PHE A 830 11.73 5.74 16.85
CA PHE A 830 12.46 5.93 18.08
C PHE A 830 12.13 4.82 19.07
N GLU A 831 13.13 4.25 19.75
CA GLU A 831 12.94 3.25 20.82
C GLU A 831 13.14 3.91 22.19
N LEU A 832 12.29 3.57 23.15
CA LEU A 832 12.39 4.02 24.54
C LEU A 832 13.65 3.43 25.21
N VAL A 833 14.42 4.26 25.92
CA VAL A 833 15.70 3.91 26.59
C VAL A 833 15.62 4.03 28.10
#